data_AF-A0A0N8GMG4-F1
#
_entry.id   AF-A0A0N8GMG4-F1
#
_cell.length_a   1.000
_cell.length_b   1.000
_cell.length_c   1.000
_cell.angle_alpha   90.00
_cell.angle_beta   90.00
_cell.angle_gamma   90.00
#
_symmetry.space_group_name_H-M   'P 1'
#
loop_
_entity.id
_entity.type
_entity.pdbx_description
1 polymer ?
#
loop_
_entity_poly.entity_id
_entity_poly.type
_entity_poly.pdbx_seq_one_letter_code
_entity_poly.pdbx_strand_id
1 'polypeptide(L)'
;MMGRNARKAGLRRLLQTLIVVLLLPTLVVSADAETQLGTTYLLSHGLPNEVGKPYGLGKDGNSLYTSLSWDDTSAAVVFASSASNLNLDGGSDNDGDVFCVNELTNQLRGCFDIFLQFSDTPSNPLIKITNYASSENLDGDAVFPTVSRDGKYIVFQSSAEYSGYDQPGQKEADIFFTFTDKTKRETNGLFRVSATPSGQGDAGFHSGNVECALSGSTPVCSTQPNGTVKAKLSHPHPVADATFISSQGVYVVFESMADLGENSNDYVKDIFIRQVTDVGENLTQEFVHTLLSRGCGGAPANGDSYHPVFVPGTNGRYVVFVSRATNLDCSVPAENYPPDNPNAPLHQRRANIFLLDRDNGSIRLISKNTSGLPANGASEYPAVTYDPGQDKLYVAFQSSTNDLINLSSPRTVTRIYLYQAELNEGNLSNPSIQLISVRPDDKPTEGPSYHPSISEDGRIVSFTSYDDQLVEGDLNNACVIQNLEGWTSNNCPDIFGRNWQADQTWRASLTAGGQPPELNSNFSSLSATGRWVAFSSGADMLSEGEAAAYQQVYLRDQGNPPGNPNIQPSFHDFGVVEYDSEPEKLFNVYFFGLNGGSVTVTGVDINLNKCEVADERDCFEVIDNECNGPRNDNTFCTFKVRYRAPAVEQSLQRGKVRFSFIQDATNIQDATNLFLEVGLRAATPFYQPDLLEPEAQTVYYNGDPNYREIVVKNKGNVPETFNITLTFDKISLWVTDLQGNPITQVGPLQPNEERTLLLWAKSGDWGQSNEEYVEEGQIELSSVTNTAKSVTQDIETTSLVKRYQPTVETFNPLEWNLDFNTTAFFTFTVRNDGNIGDTFTVSFANNEFSLWLDPADASKITSLPPGESADVRVWVRATQPNHTDDDIHVIFTSQGDPSKKDERTVQVTSGPAYIYLPLVRK
;
A
#
# COMPACT_ATOMS: atom_id res chain seq x y z
N MET A 1 -72.95 14.12 23.03
CA MET A 1 -73.63 12.98 23.69
C MET A 1 -72.81 11.72 23.48
N MET A 2 -72.42 11.08 24.59
CA MET A 2 -71.86 9.73 24.84
C MET A 2 -70.73 9.19 23.92
N GLY A 3 -69.60 8.67 24.41
CA GLY A 3 -69.34 8.07 25.72
C GLY A 3 -67.86 8.06 26.11
N ARG A 4 -67.65 8.09 27.43
CA ARG A 4 -66.37 8.05 28.14
C ARG A 4 -65.66 6.71 27.87
N ASN A 5 -64.47 6.74 27.24
CA ASN A 5 -63.30 5.88 27.51
C ASN A 5 -62.24 6.08 26.41
N ALA A 6 -61.42 7.13 26.52
CA ALA A 6 -60.16 7.19 25.79
C ALA A 6 -59.06 7.62 26.77
N ARG A 7 -58.13 6.69 27.02
CA ARG A 7 -57.00 6.81 27.94
C ARG A 7 -56.11 8.00 27.55
N LYS A 8 -55.51 8.64 28.56
CA LYS A 8 -54.55 9.76 28.53
C LYS A 8 -53.34 9.63 27.58
N ALA A 9 -53.22 8.55 26.80
CA ALA A 9 -52.15 8.35 25.82
C ALA A 9 -52.44 9.04 24.47
N GLY A 10 -53.71 9.16 24.06
CA GLY A 10 -54.07 9.74 22.76
C GLY A 10 -53.85 11.26 22.71
N LEU A 11 -54.18 11.97 23.79
CA LEU A 11 -54.02 13.43 23.86
C LEU A 11 -52.54 13.84 23.94
N ARG A 12 -51.66 12.98 24.49
CA ARG A 12 -50.20 13.21 24.55
C ARG A 12 -49.53 13.05 23.19
N ARG A 13 -49.96 12.06 22.39
CA ARG A 13 -49.48 11.93 21.00
C ARG A 13 -49.99 13.08 20.14
N LEU A 14 -51.26 13.50 20.29
CA LEU A 14 -51.77 14.63 19.53
C LEU A 14 -51.10 15.96 19.92
N LEU A 15 -50.79 16.19 21.21
CA LEU A 15 -50.02 17.37 21.62
C LEU A 15 -48.53 17.29 21.22
N GLN A 16 -47.90 16.12 21.21
CA GLN A 16 -46.54 15.96 20.70
C GLN A 16 -46.47 16.20 19.19
N THR A 17 -47.45 15.71 18.43
CA THR A 17 -47.53 16.01 16.98
C THR A 17 -47.88 17.48 16.73
N LEU A 18 -48.73 18.11 17.56
CA LEU A 18 -49.05 19.53 17.41
C LEU A 18 -47.88 20.44 17.83
N ILE A 19 -47.05 20.05 18.80
CA ILE A 19 -45.83 20.77 19.20
C ILE A 19 -44.73 20.56 18.15
N VAL A 20 -44.63 19.40 17.49
CA VAL A 20 -43.72 19.19 16.36
C VAL A 20 -44.16 19.95 15.11
N VAL A 21 -45.46 20.17 14.91
CA VAL A 21 -45.99 20.96 13.78
C VAL A 21 -46.00 22.48 14.07
N LEU A 22 -46.07 22.91 15.33
CA LEU A 22 -46.00 24.32 15.74
C LEU A 22 -44.58 24.80 16.13
N LEU A 23 -43.62 23.88 16.28
CA LEU A 23 -42.17 24.14 16.33
C LEU A 23 -41.46 23.72 15.03
N LEU A 24 -42.19 23.62 13.91
CA LEU A 24 -41.55 23.91 12.64
C LEU A 24 -41.11 25.37 12.76
N PRO A 25 -39.80 25.69 12.76
CA PRO A 25 -39.46 27.01 12.28
C PRO A 25 -40.12 27.08 10.91
N THR A 26 -40.88 28.14 10.69
CA THR A 26 -40.86 28.76 9.38
C THR A 26 -39.37 28.94 9.09
N LEU A 27 -38.78 27.96 8.42
CA LEU A 27 -37.53 28.07 7.70
C LEU A 27 -37.84 29.09 6.61
N VAL A 28 -37.89 30.35 7.02
CA VAL A 28 -37.14 31.38 6.32
C VAL A 28 -35.81 30.71 6.02
N VAL A 29 -35.59 30.43 4.74
CA VAL A 29 -34.29 30.06 4.18
C VAL A 29 -33.30 31.05 4.77
N SER A 30 -32.60 30.59 5.79
CA SER A 30 -31.64 31.35 6.56
C SER A 30 -30.30 31.02 5.95
N ALA A 31 -29.78 31.96 5.15
CA ALA A 31 -28.37 32.15 4.82
C ALA A 31 -27.60 30.92 4.31
N ASP A 32 -27.32 30.92 3.00
CA ASP A 32 -26.11 30.43 2.32
C ASP A 32 -25.26 29.43 3.12
N ALA A 33 -25.57 28.12 3.02
CA ALA A 33 -24.70 27.08 3.55
C ALA A 33 -23.34 27.11 2.82
N GLU A 34 -22.26 27.34 3.57
CA GLU A 34 -20.90 27.35 3.01
C GLU A 34 -20.51 25.94 2.53
N THR A 35 -19.94 25.84 1.33
CA THR A 35 -19.52 24.56 0.73
C THR A 35 -17.99 24.40 0.86
N GLN A 36 -17.56 23.26 1.40
CA GLN A 36 -16.13 22.91 1.49
C GLN A 36 -15.63 22.38 0.14
N LEU A 37 -14.54 22.96 -0.36
CA LEU A 37 -13.80 22.44 -1.51
C LEU A 37 -12.71 21.47 -1.04
N GLY A 38 -12.17 20.66 -1.95
CA GLY A 38 -11.20 19.64 -1.55
C GLY A 38 -11.88 18.41 -0.94
N THR A 39 -13.05 18.01 -1.44
CA THR A 39 -13.76 16.80 -0.97
C THR A 39 -13.46 15.63 -1.91
N THR A 40 -13.26 14.44 -1.33
CA THR A 40 -13.12 13.19 -2.09
C THR A 40 -14.39 12.36 -1.96
N TYR A 41 -14.89 11.87 -3.09
CA TYR A 41 -16.11 11.06 -3.19
C TYR A 41 -15.77 9.65 -3.69
N LEU A 42 -16.39 8.62 -3.11
CA LEU A 42 -16.33 7.25 -3.62
C LEU A 42 -17.38 7.10 -4.74
N LEU A 43 -16.93 6.79 -5.97
CA LEU A 43 -17.83 6.56 -7.10
C LEU A 43 -18.19 5.09 -7.28
N SER A 44 -17.26 4.17 -7.04
CA SER A 44 -17.50 2.72 -7.13
C SER A 44 -18.18 2.18 -5.86
N HIS A 45 -19.31 2.76 -5.49
CA HIS A 45 -20.10 2.39 -4.31
C HIS A 45 -20.96 1.14 -4.55
N GLY A 46 -20.63 0.03 -3.89
CA GLY A 46 -21.43 -1.20 -3.93
C GLY A 46 -22.46 -1.28 -2.81
N LEU A 47 -23.50 -2.11 -2.98
CA LEU A 47 -24.44 -2.44 -1.90
C LEU A 47 -23.70 -3.07 -0.69
N PRO A 48 -24.19 -2.88 0.56
CA PRO A 48 -23.68 -3.58 1.74
C PRO A 48 -23.57 -5.09 1.50
N ASN A 49 -22.37 -5.62 1.38
CA ASN A 49 -22.14 -7.06 1.19
C ASN A 49 -21.27 -7.69 2.29
N GLU A 50 -20.75 -6.88 3.21
CA GLU A 50 -20.06 -7.31 4.42
C GLU A 50 -20.86 -6.92 5.66
N VAL A 51 -20.98 -7.86 6.62
CA VAL A 51 -21.76 -7.65 7.85
C VAL A 51 -21.17 -6.49 8.63
N GLY A 52 -21.89 -5.36 8.67
CA GLY A 52 -21.50 -4.16 9.42
C GLY A 52 -21.03 -2.98 8.58
N LYS A 53 -20.92 -3.11 7.25
CA LYS A 53 -20.43 -2.02 6.37
C LYS A 53 -21.55 -1.34 5.58
N PRO A 54 -21.57 0.00 5.48
CA PRO A 54 -22.55 0.71 4.66
C PRO A 54 -22.28 0.61 3.15
N TYR A 55 -21.02 0.42 2.71
CA TYR A 55 -20.60 0.29 1.30
C TYR A 55 -19.33 -0.59 1.20
N GLY A 56 -19.07 -1.21 0.03
CA GLY A 56 -17.83 -1.97 -0.22
C GLY A 56 -17.88 -2.78 -1.52
N LEU A 57 -16.73 -3.15 -2.11
CA LEU A 57 -16.68 -3.94 -3.37
C LEU A 57 -16.85 -5.46 -3.16
N GLY A 58 -16.91 -5.92 -1.91
CA GLY A 58 -16.86 -7.33 -1.54
C GLY A 58 -15.49 -7.97 -1.72
N LYS A 59 -15.39 -9.27 -1.42
CA LYS A 59 -14.13 -10.02 -1.40
C LYS A 59 -13.42 -10.14 -2.75
N ASP A 60 -14.05 -9.80 -3.88
CA ASP A 60 -13.50 -10.01 -5.22
C ASP A 60 -13.47 -8.76 -6.12
N GLY A 61 -14.11 -7.67 -5.71
CA GLY A 61 -14.33 -6.50 -6.57
C GLY A 61 -13.13 -5.56 -6.64
N ASN A 62 -12.81 -5.11 -7.86
CA ASN A 62 -11.73 -4.16 -8.14
C ASN A 62 -12.22 -3.17 -9.21
N SER A 63 -12.04 -1.87 -8.99
CA SER A 63 -12.50 -0.82 -9.91
C SER A 63 -11.32 0.06 -10.37
N LEU A 64 -11.13 0.18 -11.68
CA LEU A 64 -9.94 0.75 -12.33
C LEU A 64 -10.29 1.46 -13.65
N TYR A 65 -9.26 2.00 -14.32
CA TYR A 65 -9.33 2.54 -15.69
C TYR A 65 -10.38 3.64 -15.83
N THR A 66 -10.17 4.74 -15.13
CA THR A 66 -11.09 5.87 -15.12
C THR A 66 -10.90 6.76 -16.35
N SER A 67 -11.99 7.33 -16.85
CA SER A 67 -11.98 8.42 -17.83
C SER A 67 -13.04 9.44 -17.44
N LEU A 68 -12.72 10.73 -17.60
CA LEU A 68 -13.52 11.85 -17.12
C LEU A 68 -13.79 12.84 -18.26
N SER A 69 -15.05 13.23 -18.44
CA SER A 69 -15.40 14.25 -19.44
C SER A 69 -14.97 15.65 -18.97
N TRP A 70 -14.78 16.59 -19.90
CA TRP A 70 -14.30 17.93 -19.60
C TRP A 70 -15.42 18.90 -19.15
N ASP A 71 -16.52 18.38 -18.62
CA ASP A 71 -17.64 19.19 -18.14
C ASP A 71 -17.50 19.39 -16.63
N ASP A 72 -17.16 20.59 -16.17
CA ASP A 72 -16.94 20.85 -14.74
C ASP A 72 -18.23 20.96 -13.91
N THR A 73 -19.38 21.07 -14.57
CA THR A 73 -20.67 21.18 -13.89
C THR A 73 -21.27 19.81 -13.62
N SER A 74 -21.18 18.90 -14.58
CA SER A 74 -21.68 17.53 -14.52
C SER A 74 -20.78 16.61 -15.36
N ALA A 75 -19.57 16.38 -14.84
CA ALA A 75 -18.57 15.53 -15.49
C ALA A 75 -19.06 14.08 -15.49
N ALA A 76 -19.12 13.47 -16.68
CA ALA A 76 -19.32 12.03 -16.81
C ALA A 76 -18.02 11.32 -16.44
N VAL A 77 -18.09 10.42 -15.47
CA VAL A 77 -16.98 9.57 -15.03
C VAL A 77 -17.30 8.14 -15.43
N VAL A 78 -16.47 7.56 -16.30
CA VAL A 78 -16.57 6.15 -16.70
C VAL A 78 -15.42 5.36 -16.13
N PHE A 79 -15.68 4.12 -15.73
CA PHE A 79 -14.64 3.25 -15.17
C PHE A 79 -15.01 1.78 -15.37
N ALA A 80 -14.00 0.91 -15.31
CA ALA A 80 -14.18 -0.53 -15.33
C ALA A 80 -14.25 -1.08 -13.90
N SER A 81 -15.12 -2.05 -13.62
CA SER A 81 -15.15 -2.73 -12.33
C SER A 81 -15.54 -4.20 -12.44
N SER A 82 -14.85 -5.05 -11.69
CA SER A 82 -15.16 -6.49 -11.54
C SER A 82 -16.05 -6.80 -10.33
N ALA A 83 -16.63 -5.77 -9.72
CA ALA A 83 -17.40 -5.89 -8.49
C ALA A 83 -18.86 -6.27 -8.76
N SER A 84 -19.26 -7.44 -8.26
CA SER A 84 -20.58 -8.03 -8.50
C SER A 84 -21.75 -7.36 -7.76
N ASN A 85 -21.49 -6.30 -7.00
CA ASN A 85 -22.46 -5.63 -6.12
C ASN A 85 -22.63 -4.13 -6.40
N LEU A 86 -22.10 -3.64 -7.53
CA LEU A 86 -22.31 -2.25 -7.98
C LEU A 86 -23.68 -2.01 -8.63
N ASN A 87 -24.51 -3.04 -8.78
CA ASN A 87 -25.79 -2.97 -9.47
C ASN A 87 -26.93 -2.56 -8.52
N LEU A 88 -27.80 -1.64 -8.94
CA LEU A 88 -28.76 -0.94 -8.06
C LEU A 88 -30.19 -1.47 -8.08
N ASP A 89 -30.47 -2.42 -8.95
CA ASP A 89 -31.83 -2.95 -9.13
C ASP A 89 -32.14 -4.13 -8.19
N GLY A 90 -31.24 -4.47 -7.27
CA GLY A 90 -31.38 -5.60 -6.35
C GLY A 90 -31.28 -6.98 -7.02
N GLY A 91 -30.95 -7.03 -8.32
CA GLY A 91 -30.44 -8.23 -8.97
C GLY A 91 -28.97 -8.41 -8.61
N SER A 92 -28.56 -9.61 -8.20
CA SER A 92 -27.14 -9.96 -8.28
C SER A 92 -26.66 -9.78 -9.71
N ASP A 93 -25.38 -9.48 -9.87
CA ASP A 93 -24.66 -9.60 -11.14
C ASP A 93 -24.83 -11.05 -11.66
N ASN A 94 -25.88 -11.24 -12.44
CA ASN A 94 -26.34 -12.52 -12.98
C ASN A 94 -26.25 -12.49 -14.51
N ASP A 95 -25.34 -11.69 -15.07
CA ASP A 95 -25.02 -11.80 -16.50
C ASP A 95 -24.39 -13.15 -16.84
N GLY A 96 -23.90 -13.90 -15.84
CA GLY A 96 -23.36 -15.24 -16.04
C GLY A 96 -21.85 -15.25 -16.25
N ASP A 97 -21.21 -14.08 -16.16
CA ASP A 97 -19.76 -13.89 -16.30
C ASP A 97 -18.99 -14.28 -15.04
N VAL A 98 -18.98 -15.59 -14.76
CA VAL A 98 -18.31 -16.17 -13.58
C VAL A 98 -16.89 -16.67 -13.91
N PHE A 99 -16.34 -16.38 -15.09
CA PHE A 99 -15.20 -17.15 -15.63
C PHE A 99 -13.94 -16.34 -16.03
N CYS A 100 -13.73 -15.13 -15.52
CA CYS A 100 -12.45 -14.43 -15.70
C CYS A 100 -11.41 -14.83 -14.64
N VAL A 101 -10.15 -15.03 -15.03
CA VAL A 101 -9.06 -15.34 -14.09
C VAL A 101 -8.34 -14.04 -13.71
N ASN A 102 -8.14 -13.84 -12.41
CA ASN A 102 -7.29 -12.78 -11.90
C ASN A 102 -5.82 -13.07 -12.22
N GLU A 103 -5.14 -12.14 -12.90
CA GLU A 103 -3.75 -12.32 -13.36
C GLU A 103 -2.70 -12.42 -12.24
N LEU A 104 -2.99 -11.91 -11.03
CA LEU A 104 -2.06 -11.92 -9.89
C LEU A 104 -2.23 -13.17 -9.02
N THR A 105 -3.47 -13.64 -8.85
CA THR A 105 -3.78 -14.74 -7.93
C THR A 105 -4.12 -16.06 -8.62
N ASN A 106 -4.30 -16.03 -9.96
CA ASN A 106 -4.79 -17.16 -10.76
C ASN A 106 -6.14 -17.72 -10.27
N GLN A 107 -6.91 -16.92 -9.53
CA GLN A 107 -8.24 -17.28 -9.04
C GLN A 107 -9.32 -16.86 -10.03
N LEU A 108 -10.39 -17.65 -10.16
CA LEU A 108 -11.60 -17.25 -10.87
C LEU A 108 -12.28 -16.09 -10.13
N ARG A 109 -12.52 -14.99 -10.83
CA ARG A 109 -13.22 -13.78 -10.41
C ARG A 109 -14.26 -13.38 -11.46
N GLY A 110 -15.09 -12.38 -11.12
CA GLY A 110 -15.95 -11.70 -12.10
C GLY A 110 -15.13 -10.97 -13.16
N CYS A 111 -15.67 -10.88 -14.37
CA CYS A 111 -15.11 -10.07 -15.45
C CYS A 111 -15.32 -8.57 -15.17
N PHE A 112 -14.53 -7.68 -15.78
CA PHE A 112 -14.78 -6.24 -15.65
C PHE A 112 -15.97 -5.82 -16.51
N ASP A 113 -16.77 -4.93 -15.95
CA ASP A 113 -17.86 -4.23 -16.61
C ASP A 113 -17.61 -2.72 -16.65
N ILE A 114 -18.23 -2.02 -17.58
CA ILE A 114 -18.13 -0.55 -17.65
C ILE A 114 -19.30 0.09 -16.90
N PHE A 115 -18.96 1.05 -16.04
CA PHE A 115 -19.91 1.83 -15.25
C PHE A 115 -19.75 3.32 -15.55
N LEU A 116 -20.85 4.05 -15.37
CA LEU A 116 -20.93 5.50 -15.49
C LEU A 116 -21.47 6.13 -14.21
N GLN A 117 -20.87 7.25 -13.83
CA GLN A 117 -21.30 8.13 -12.75
C GLN A 117 -21.16 9.60 -13.18
N PHE A 118 -21.79 10.53 -12.46
CA PHE A 118 -21.66 11.96 -12.72
C PHE A 118 -21.15 12.73 -11.49
N SER A 119 -20.31 13.75 -11.71
CA SER A 119 -19.68 14.54 -10.65
C SER A 119 -20.64 15.37 -9.80
N ASP A 120 -21.80 15.72 -10.35
CA ASP A 120 -22.84 16.51 -9.65
C ASP A 120 -23.71 15.66 -8.72
N THR A 121 -23.69 14.34 -8.90
CA THR A 121 -24.42 13.40 -8.06
C THR A 121 -23.56 12.18 -7.73
N PRO A 122 -22.40 12.36 -7.08
CA PRO A 122 -21.46 11.27 -6.85
C PRO A 122 -22.03 10.18 -5.93
N SER A 123 -23.12 10.47 -5.19
CA SER A 123 -23.84 9.54 -4.33
C SER A 123 -25.02 8.83 -5.01
N ASN A 124 -25.36 9.19 -6.26
CA ASN A 124 -26.48 8.56 -6.98
C ASN A 124 -26.13 7.16 -7.45
N PRO A 125 -27.13 6.29 -7.68
CA PRO A 125 -26.96 5.00 -8.35
C PRO A 125 -26.05 5.06 -9.60
N LEU A 126 -25.02 4.22 -9.65
CA LEU A 126 -24.24 3.89 -10.85
C LEU A 126 -25.10 3.36 -12.02
N ILE A 127 -24.65 3.65 -13.23
CA ILE A 127 -25.23 3.12 -14.47
C ILE A 127 -24.28 2.04 -15.02
N LYS A 128 -24.68 0.77 -15.03
CA LYS A 128 -23.93 -0.31 -15.71
C LYS A 128 -24.19 -0.22 -17.22
N ILE A 129 -23.15 0.00 -18.01
CA ILE A 129 -23.24 0.18 -19.47
C ILE A 129 -23.34 -1.16 -20.20
N THR A 130 -22.70 -2.19 -19.65
CA THR A 130 -22.58 -3.53 -20.25
C THR A 130 -23.79 -4.44 -19.98
N ASN A 131 -24.76 -4.02 -19.15
CA ASN A 131 -25.99 -4.76 -18.87
C ASN A 131 -27.14 -4.24 -19.77
N TYR A 132 -27.52 -5.00 -20.79
CA TYR A 132 -28.54 -4.58 -21.75
C TYR A 132 -29.75 -5.52 -21.75
N ALA A 133 -30.96 -4.97 -21.64
CA ALA A 133 -32.21 -5.68 -21.33
C ALA A 133 -32.80 -6.55 -22.46
N SER A 134 -31.99 -7.05 -23.38
CA SER A 134 -32.37 -8.12 -24.32
C SER A 134 -31.57 -9.38 -23.98
N SER A 135 -31.86 -10.51 -24.62
CA SER A 135 -31.12 -11.77 -24.47
C SER A 135 -29.66 -11.72 -24.97
N GLU A 136 -29.03 -10.55 -24.96
CA GLU A 136 -27.76 -10.16 -25.58
C GLU A 136 -26.94 -9.33 -24.57
N ASN A 137 -26.51 -9.95 -23.47
CA ASN A 137 -25.50 -9.35 -22.58
C ASN A 137 -24.10 -9.55 -23.16
N LEU A 138 -23.17 -8.66 -22.80
CA LEU A 138 -21.75 -8.85 -23.09
C LEU A 138 -21.18 -9.87 -22.09
N ASP A 139 -21.06 -11.14 -22.50
CA ASP A 139 -20.53 -12.23 -21.66
C ASP A 139 -18.96 -12.27 -21.62
N GLY A 140 -18.31 -11.14 -21.35
CA GLY A 140 -16.84 -11.07 -21.30
C GLY A 140 -16.23 -9.74 -20.87
N ASP A 141 -14.95 -9.81 -20.47
CA ASP A 141 -14.15 -8.71 -19.88
C ASP A 141 -14.21 -7.42 -20.70
N ALA A 142 -14.73 -6.34 -20.10
CA ALA A 142 -14.86 -5.01 -20.67
C ALA A 142 -13.99 -3.99 -19.92
N VAL A 143 -13.03 -3.38 -20.63
CA VAL A 143 -11.98 -2.53 -20.02
C VAL A 143 -11.61 -1.35 -20.91
N PHE A 144 -10.75 -0.47 -20.36
CA PHE A 144 -10.21 0.74 -21.02
C PHE A 144 -11.29 1.69 -21.57
N PRO A 145 -12.31 2.06 -20.76
CA PRO A 145 -13.32 2.99 -21.22
C PRO A 145 -12.73 4.39 -21.41
N THR A 146 -13.18 5.07 -22.46
CA THR A 146 -12.91 6.49 -22.72
C THR A 146 -14.24 7.19 -22.93
N VAL A 147 -14.40 8.36 -22.31
CA VAL A 147 -15.56 9.23 -22.52
C VAL A 147 -15.15 10.47 -23.29
N SER A 148 -15.98 10.87 -24.26
CA SER A 148 -15.76 12.09 -25.03
C SER A 148 -15.79 13.31 -24.14
N ARG A 149 -15.18 14.38 -24.65
CA ARG A 149 -15.05 15.66 -23.96
C ARG A 149 -16.38 16.22 -23.42
N ASP A 150 -17.43 16.17 -24.24
CA ASP A 150 -18.78 16.63 -23.89
C ASP A 150 -19.52 15.65 -22.97
N GLY A 151 -18.95 14.49 -22.69
CA GLY A 151 -19.52 13.45 -21.83
C GLY A 151 -20.66 12.69 -22.49
N LYS A 152 -20.75 12.70 -23.83
CA LYS A 152 -21.87 12.13 -24.61
C LYS A 152 -21.58 10.78 -25.27
N TYR A 153 -20.31 10.49 -25.56
CA TYR A 153 -19.91 9.30 -26.28
C TYR A 153 -18.96 8.48 -25.41
N ILE A 154 -19.22 7.18 -25.30
CA ILE A 154 -18.37 6.28 -24.54
C ILE A 154 -17.91 5.17 -25.45
N VAL A 155 -16.60 4.91 -25.46
CA VAL A 155 -15.99 3.78 -26.16
C VAL A 155 -15.18 2.93 -25.20
N PHE A 156 -15.13 1.63 -25.44
CA PHE A 156 -14.38 0.68 -24.62
C PHE A 156 -14.08 -0.58 -25.45
N GLN A 157 -13.15 -1.41 -24.97
CA GLN A 157 -12.99 -2.75 -25.53
C GLN A 157 -13.73 -3.79 -24.70
N SER A 158 -14.23 -4.84 -25.34
CA SER A 158 -14.70 -6.03 -24.65
C SER A 158 -14.35 -7.29 -25.43
N SER A 159 -13.99 -8.36 -24.71
CA SER A 159 -13.78 -9.70 -25.27
C SER A 159 -15.07 -10.54 -25.31
N ALA A 160 -16.23 -9.91 -25.10
CA ALA A 160 -17.53 -10.56 -25.09
C ALA A 160 -18.06 -10.81 -26.51
N GLU A 161 -18.67 -11.98 -26.72
CA GLU A 161 -19.39 -12.30 -27.95
C GLU A 161 -20.74 -11.55 -27.97
N TYR A 162 -20.96 -10.69 -28.96
CA TYR A 162 -22.29 -10.11 -29.18
C TYR A 162 -23.15 -11.16 -29.90
N SER A 163 -23.98 -11.87 -29.14
CA SER A 163 -24.67 -13.12 -29.53
C SER A 163 -25.61 -13.03 -30.74
N GLY A 164 -25.87 -11.84 -31.27
CA GLY A 164 -26.66 -11.61 -32.49
C GLY A 164 -25.88 -11.63 -33.82
N TYR A 165 -24.54 -11.62 -33.81
CA TYR A 165 -23.74 -11.37 -35.03
C TYR A 165 -22.60 -12.36 -35.32
N ASP A 166 -22.15 -13.16 -34.36
CA ASP A 166 -20.99 -14.05 -34.55
C ASP A 166 -21.35 -15.54 -34.74
N GLN A 167 -20.45 -16.28 -35.39
CA GLN A 167 -20.49 -17.74 -35.41
C GLN A 167 -20.04 -18.29 -34.05
N PRO A 168 -20.65 -19.37 -33.51
CA PRO A 168 -20.21 -19.97 -32.26
C PRO A 168 -18.72 -20.34 -32.31
N GLY A 169 -17.87 -19.64 -31.54
CA GLY A 169 -16.45 -19.95 -31.37
C GLY A 169 -15.43 -18.87 -31.75
N GLN A 170 -15.82 -17.70 -32.25
CA GLN A 170 -14.91 -16.56 -32.44
C GLN A 170 -14.92 -15.66 -31.18
N LYS A 171 -13.92 -15.85 -30.34
CA LYS A 171 -13.80 -15.23 -29.01
C LYS A 171 -12.83 -14.04 -29.03
N GLU A 172 -13.13 -13.12 -29.94
CA GLU A 172 -12.27 -11.98 -30.27
C GLU A 172 -12.52 -10.79 -29.33
N ALA A 173 -11.63 -9.79 -29.37
CA ALA A 173 -11.82 -8.56 -28.62
C ALA A 173 -12.25 -7.47 -29.61
N ASP A 174 -13.23 -6.68 -29.21
CA ASP A 174 -13.87 -5.69 -30.06
C ASP A 174 -14.01 -4.34 -29.38
N ILE A 175 -14.16 -3.32 -30.21
CA ILE A 175 -14.42 -1.96 -29.77
C ILE A 175 -15.92 -1.71 -29.80
N PHE A 176 -16.45 -1.27 -28.68
CA PHE A 176 -17.85 -0.94 -28.51
C PHE A 176 -18.04 0.55 -28.26
N PHE A 177 -19.22 1.05 -28.64
CA PHE A 177 -19.64 2.43 -28.54
C PHE A 177 -21.06 2.52 -27.96
N THR A 178 -21.30 3.54 -27.14
CA THR A 178 -22.64 3.91 -26.67
C THR A 178 -22.77 5.42 -26.51
N PHE A 179 -24.01 5.92 -26.47
CA PHE A 179 -24.30 7.30 -26.10
C PHE A 179 -24.70 7.41 -24.64
N THR A 180 -24.46 8.58 -24.07
CA THR A 180 -25.02 9.03 -22.81
C THR A 180 -26.02 10.16 -23.02
N ASP A 181 -27.23 9.98 -22.51
CA ASP A 181 -28.19 11.07 -22.32
C ASP A 181 -27.99 11.63 -20.92
N LYS A 182 -27.17 12.68 -20.79
CA LYS A 182 -26.91 13.33 -19.49
C LYS A 182 -28.19 13.81 -18.80
N THR A 183 -29.22 14.18 -19.57
CA THR A 183 -30.46 14.72 -19.00
C THR A 183 -31.32 13.64 -18.37
N LYS A 184 -31.33 12.44 -18.97
CA LYS A 184 -32.03 11.27 -18.44
C LYS A 184 -31.16 10.42 -17.51
N ARG A 185 -29.84 10.61 -17.55
CA ARG A 185 -28.83 9.79 -16.87
C ARG A 185 -28.96 8.32 -17.27
N GLU A 186 -29.00 8.09 -18.58
CA GLU A 186 -29.15 6.77 -19.20
C GLU A 186 -28.20 6.65 -20.40
N THR A 187 -27.94 5.41 -20.85
CA THR A 187 -27.23 5.14 -22.10
C THR A 187 -28.18 4.67 -23.20
N ASN A 188 -27.82 4.89 -24.47
CA ASN A 188 -28.63 4.45 -25.62
C ASN A 188 -27.90 3.40 -26.45
N GLY A 189 -28.23 2.13 -26.22
CA GLY A 189 -27.83 1.00 -27.05
C GLY A 189 -26.32 0.74 -27.06
N LEU A 190 -25.95 -0.46 -27.48
CA LEU A 190 -24.56 -0.84 -27.65
C LEU A 190 -24.27 -1.05 -29.14
N PHE A 191 -23.16 -0.50 -29.63
CA PHE A 191 -22.78 -0.57 -31.03
C PHE A 191 -21.35 -1.12 -31.18
N ARG A 192 -21.17 -2.18 -31.98
CA ARG A 192 -19.85 -2.78 -32.27
C ARG A 192 -19.15 -2.03 -33.40
N VAL A 193 -18.14 -1.24 -33.04
CA VAL A 193 -17.35 -0.38 -33.95
C VAL A 193 -16.43 -1.20 -34.86
N SER A 194 -15.83 -2.28 -34.36
CA SER A 194 -14.87 -3.08 -35.11
C SER A 194 -15.48 -4.13 -36.06
N ALA A 195 -16.80 -4.23 -36.21
CA ALA A 195 -17.42 -5.21 -37.13
C ALA A 195 -17.50 -4.77 -38.59
N THR A 196 -17.52 -5.71 -39.55
CA THR A 196 -17.53 -5.39 -40.99
C THR A 196 -18.79 -4.63 -41.45
N PRO A 197 -18.72 -3.84 -42.54
CA PRO A 197 -19.91 -3.33 -43.22
C PRO A 197 -20.82 -4.50 -43.64
N SER A 198 -22.14 -4.30 -43.60
CA SER A 198 -23.22 -5.28 -43.86
C SER A 198 -23.56 -6.32 -42.79
N GLY A 199 -23.01 -6.21 -41.56
CA GLY A 199 -23.67 -6.69 -40.34
C GLY A 199 -23.88 -8.21 -40.17
N GLN A 200 -22.97 -9.06 -40.63
CA GLN A 200 -23.01 -10.51 -40.36
C GLN A 200 -21.60 -11.16 -40.24
N GLY A 201 -20.53 -10.37 -40.22
CA GLY A 201 -19.16 -10.87 -40.23
C GLY A 201 -18.26 -10.13 -39.24
N ASP A 202 -17.49 -10.91 -38.51
CA ASP A 202 -16.35 -10.47 -37.71
C ASP A 202 -15.30 -9.79 -38.61
N ALA A 203 -14.56 -8.80 -38.07
CA ALA A 203 -13.36 -8.26 -38.71
C ALA A 203 -12.23 -9.29 -38.82
N GLY A 204 -12.37 -10.43 -38.12
CA GLY A 204 -11.50 -11.60 -38.22
C GLY A 204 -10.19 -11.46 -37.45
N PHE A 205 -10.09 -10.47 -36.57
CA PHE A 205 -8.96 -10.22 -35.69
C PHE A 205 -9.34 -9.40 -34.44
N HIS A 206 -8.57 -9.59 -33.37
CA HIS A 206 -8.67 -8.81 -32.14
C HIS A 206 -8.41 -7.31 -32.35
N SER A 207 -9.36 -6.50 -31.91
CA SER A 207 -9.24 -5.05 -31.75
C SER A 207 -8.91 -4.68 -30.30
N GLY A 208 -8.16 -3.60 -30.11
CA GLY A 208 -7.73 -3.16 -28.79
C GLY A 208 -6.44 -3.81 -28.26
N ASN A 209 -6.29 -3.77 -26.94
CA ASN A 209 -5.08 -4.14 -26.22
C ASN A 209 -5.20 -5.54 -25.60
N VAL A 210 -4.87 -6.54 -26.40
CA VAL A 210 -4.94 -7.97 -26.08
C VAL A 210 -3.57 -8.60 -25.81
N GLU A 211 -3.55 -9.63 -24.96
CA GLU A 211 -2.35 -10.40 -24.64
C GLU A 211 -2.06 -11.44 -25.73
N CYS A 212 -1.49 -10.98 -26.84
CA CYS A 212 -1.08 -11.82 -27.96
C CYS A 212 0.42 -11.76 -28.21
N ALA A 213 1.01 -12.89 -28.58
CA ALA A 213 2.39 -12.99 -29.04
C ALA A 213 2.42 -13.61 -30.44
N LEU A 214 3.36 -13.16 -31.28
CA LEU A 214 3.57 -13.76 -32.59
C LEU A 214 4.36 -15.08 -32.45
N SER A 215 3.78 -16.16 -32.95
CA SER A 215 4.47 -17.44 -33.20
C SER A 215 4.59 -17.62 -34.71
N GLY A 216 5.75 -17.23 -35.27
CA GLY A 216 5.91 -17.11 -36.72
C GLY A 216 5.03 -15.97 -37.27
N SER A 217 4.14 -16.27 -38.22
CA SER A 217 3.16 -15.32 -38.77
C SER A 217 1.75 -15.53 -38.20
N THR A 218 1.61 -16.16 -37.03
CA THR A 218 0.30 -16.39 -36.40
C THR A 218 0.28 -15.80 -34.98
N PRO A 219 -0.71 -14.96 -34.65
CA PRO A 219 -0.89 -14.45 -33.30
C PRO A 219 -1.43 -15.59 -32.43
N VAL A 220 -0.79 -15.79 -31.29
CA VAL A 220 -1.22 -16.72 -30.26
C VAL A 220 -1.56 -15.88 -29.04
N CYS A 221 -2.84 -15.85 -28.70
CA CYS A 221 -3.35 -15.04 -27.61
C CYS A 221 -3.62 -15.88 -26.37
N SER A 222 -3.36 -15.31 -25.19
CA SER A 222 -3.82 -15.87 -23.94
C SER A 222 -5.35 -15.73 -23.84
N THR A 223 -6.01 -16.78 -23.37
CA THR A 223 -7.46 -16.79 -23.20
C THR A 223 -7.87 -17.04 -21.76
N GLN A 224 -9.01 -16.49 -21.37
CA GLN A 224 -9.75 -16.86 -20.18
C GLN A 224 -10.27 -18.31 -20.27
N PRO A 225 -10.66 -18.95 -19.16
CA PRO A 225 -11.26 -20.30 -19.15
C PRO A 225 -12.53 -20.44 -19.99
N ASN A 226 -13.30 -19.37 -20.13
CA ASN A 226 -14.44 -19.32 -21.06
C ASN A 226 -14.00 -19.19 -22.53
N GLY A 227 -12.71 -19.08 -22.83
CA GLY A 227 -12.12 -18.97 -24.16
C GLY A 227 -11.99 -17.55 -24.71
N THR A 228 -12.47 -16.52 -24.01
CA THR A 228 -12.31 -15.10 -24.44
C THR A 228 -10.87 -14.66 -24.34
N VAL A 229 -10.41 -13.82 -25.27
CA VAL A 229 -9.04 -13.31 -25.22
C VAL A 229 -8.84 -12.41 -23.99
N LYS A 230 -7.67 -12.51 -23.36
CA LYS A 230 -7.30 -11.67 -22.22
C LYS A 230 -6.86 -10.28 -22.67
N ALA A 231 -7.34 -9.25 -21.98
CA ALA A 231 -6.80 -7.90 -22.11
C ALA A 231 -5.38 -7.83 -21.54
N LYS A 232 -4.52 -7.03 -22.15
CA LYS A 232 -3.12 -6.86 -21.72
C LYS A 232 -3.02 -5.81 -20.60
N LEU A 233 -3.15 -6.28 -19.36
CA LEU A 233 -3.11 -5.41 -18.18
C LEU A 233 -1.69 -5.02 -17.72
N SER A 234 -0.65 -5.67 -18.26
CA SER A 234 0.76 -5.34 -17.96
C SER A 234 1.23 -4.03 -18.60
N HIS A 235 0.48 -3.51 -19.57
CA HIS A 235 0.74 -2.23 -20.22
C HIS A 235 -0.60 -1.58 -20.61
N PRO A 236 -1.41 -1.16 -19.62
CA PRO A 236 -2.81 -0.79 -19.82
C PRO A 236 -2.93 0.63 -20.38
N HIS A 237 -3.67 0.85 -21.47
CA HIS A 237 -3.90 2.18 -22.03
C HIS A 237 -5.28 2.28 -22.70
N PRO A 238 -5.85 3.50 -22.88
CA PRO A 238 -6.97 3.74 -23.76
C PRO A 238 -6.71 3.19 -25.17
N VAL A 239 -7.71 2.51 -25.74
CA VAL A 239 -7.59 1.79 -27.03
C VAL A 239 -8.41 2.44 -28.15
N ALA A 240 -9.31 3.34 -27.79
CA ALA A 240 -10.19 4.05 -28.71
C ALA A 240 -10.59 5.41 -28.15
N ASP A 241 -10.97 6.32 -29.04
CA ASP A 241 -11.51 7.64 -28.72
C ASP A 241 -12.63 8.01 -29.71
N ALA A 242 -13.55 8.88 -29.30
CA ALA A 242 -14.73 9.24 -30.08
C ALA A 242 -14.96 10.75 -30.14
N THR A 243 -15.37 11.25 -31.31
CA THR A 243 -15.67 12.66 -31.51
C THR A 243 -16.79 12.88 -32.51
N PHE A 244 -17.53 13.97 -32.35
CA PHE A 244 -18.53 14.41 -33.32
C PHE A 244 -17.91 15.35 -34.35
N ILE A 245 -18.04 14.98 -35.62
CA ILE A 245 -17.64 15.80 -36.76
C ILE A 245 -18.90 16.44 -37.34
N SER A 246 -18.97 17.77 -37.24
CA SER A 246 -20.19 18.56 -37.51
C SER A 246 -20.88 18.29 -38.86
N SER A 247 -20.12 17.93 -39.89
CA SER A 247 -20.63 17.67 -41.24
C SER A 247 -20.81 16.19 -41.57
N GLN A 248 -20.49 15.27 -40.65
CA GLN A 248 -20.43 13.84 -40.93
C GLN A 248 -21.17 13.00 -39.88
N GLY A 249 -21.05 13.31 -38.59
CA GLY A 249 -21.57 12.50 -37.49
C GLY A 249 -20.45 12.08 -36.53
N VAL A 250 -20.70 11.07 -35.71
CA VAL A 250 -19.73 10.55 -34.74
C VAL A 250 -18.72 9.63 -35.43
N TYR A 251 -17.45 9.86 -35.16
CA TYR A 251 -16.34 9.00 -35.56
C TYR A 251 -15.69 8.40 -34.32
N VAL A 252 -15.27 7.15 -34.44
CA VAL A 252 -14.45 6.43 -33.47
C VAL A 252 -13.11 6.12 -34.12
N VAL A 253 -12.02 6.51 -33.46
CA VAL A 253 -10.66 6.08 -33.79
C VAL A 253 -10.26 4.99 -32.82
N PHE A 254 -9.62 3.92 -33.29
CA PHE A 254 -9.31 2.77 -32.47
C PHE A 254 -8.12 1.98 -33.00
N GLU A 255 -7.46 1.21 -32.14
CA GLU A 255 -6.41 0.28 -32.55
C GLU A 255 -6.97 -1.11 -32.89
N SER A 256 -6.40 -1.76 -33.90
CA SER A 256 -6.81 -3.11 -34.28
C SER A 256 -5.68 -3.90 -34.95
N MET A 257 -5.67 -5.23 -34.76
CA MET A 257 -4.84 -6.16 -35.51
C MET A 257 -5.49 -6.58 -36.84
N ALA A 258 -6.70 -6.08 -37.14
CA ALA A 258 -7.47 -6.50 -38.29
C ALA A 258 -6.89 -5.99 -39.61
N ASP A 259 -6.85 -6.88 -40.60
CA ASP A 259 -6.62 -6.50 -42.00
C ASP A 259 -7.90 -5.94 -42.63
N LEU A 260 -8.26 -4.71 -42.25
CA LEU A 260 -9.42 -4.00 -42.78
C LEU A 260 -9.11 -3.21 -44.07
N GLY A 261 -8.00 -3.50 -44.79
CA GLY A 261 -7.70 -2.91 -46.11
C GLY A 261 -6.25 -3.09 -46.63
N GLU A 262 -6.02 -2.83 -47.93
CA GLU A 262 -4.81 -3.17 -48.74
C GLU A 262 -3.41 -2.73 -48.24
N ASN A 263 -3.30 -2.01 -47.12
CA ASN A 263 -2.03 -1.52 -46.56
C ASN A 263 -1.86 -1.80 -45.06
N SER A 264 -2.61 -2.77 -44.52
CA SER A 264 -2.31 -3.36 -43.21
C SER A 264 -1.03 -4.20 -43.29
N ASN A 265 -0.31 -4.34 -42.18
CA ASN A 265 0.96 -5.05 -42.09
C ASN A 265 0.84 -6.49 -41.55
N ASP A 266 -0.37 -7.06 -41.52
CA ASP A 266 -0.69 -8.38 -40.98
C ASP A 266 -0.13 -8.63 -39.55
N TYR A 267 -1.02 -8.66 -38.56
CA TYR A 267 -0.74 -9.05 -37.15
C TYR A 267 0.05 -8.04 -36.29
N VAL A 268 0.29 -6.84 -36.79
CA VAL A 268 0.80 -5.69 -36.03
C VAL A 268 -0.37 -4.72 -35.83
N LYS A 269 -0.44 -4.06 -34.67
CA LYS A 269 -1.58 -3.14 -34.41
C LYS A 269 -1.47 -1.92 -35.31
N ASP A 270 -2.60 -1.51 -35.88
CA ASP A 270 -2.75 -0.31 -36.68
C ASP A 270 -3.87 0.58 -36.12
N ILE A 271 -3.86 1.87 -36.48
CA ILE A 271 -4.90 2.82 -36.13
C ILE A 271 -5.93 2.87 -37.24
N PHE A 272 -7.18 2.59 -36.90
CA PHE A 272 -8.33 2.70 -37.79
C PHE A 272 -9.29 3.78 -37.30
N ILE A 273 -10.10 4.29 -38.22
CA ILE A 273 -11.21 5.18 -37.90
C ILE A 273 -12.48 4.69 -38.59
N ARG A 274 -13.61 4.85 -37.93
CA ARG A 274 -14.93 4.52 -38.46
C ARG A 274 -15.96 5.57 -38.08
N GLN A 275 -16.79 5.95 -39.04
CA GLN A 275 -18.02 6.69 -38.78
C GLN A 275 -19.07 5.74 -38.21
N VAL A 276 -19.70 6.09 -37.09
CA VAL A 276 -20.68 5.22 -36.41
C VAL A 276 -22.10 5.80 -36.44
N THR A 277 -22.25 7.08 -36.76
CA THR A 277 -23.55 7.72 -36.95
C THR A 277 -23.61 8.59 -38.20
N ASP A 278 -24.81 8.92 -38.66
CA ASP A 278 -25.03 10.10 -39.52
C ASP A 278 -24.96 11.42 -38.71
N VAL A 279 -25.18 12.55 -39.39
CA VAL A 279 -25.19 13.91 -38.79
C VAL A 279 -26.34 14.09 -37.78
N GLY A 280 -27.41 13.31 -37.91
CA GLY A 280 -28.52 13.26 -36.95
C GLY A 280 -28.27 12.33 -35.78
N GLU A 281 -27.05 11.79 -35.65
CA GLU A 281 -26.63 10.82 -34.64
C GLU A 281 -27.38 9.48 -34.69
N ASN A 282 -27.95 9.12 -35.85
CA ASN A 282 -28.54 7.80 -36.05
C ASN A 282 -27.42 6.78 -36.29
N LEU A 283 -27.36 5.73 -35.47
CA LEU A 283 -26.38 4.64 -35.61
C LEU A 283 -26.55 3.90 -36.93
N THR A 284 -25.44 3.52 -37.55
CA THR A 284 -25.44 2.70 -38.77
C THR A 284 -24.17 1.86 -38.92
N GLN A 285 -24.34 0.61 -39.36
CA GLN A 285 -23.24 -0.33 -39.64
C GLN A 285 -22.69 -0.17 -41.08
N GLU A 286 -23.27 0.71 -41.90
CA GLU A 286 -22.96 0.78 -43.34
C GLU A 286 -21.60 1.42 -43.66
N PHE A 287 -21.04 2.21 -42.74
CA PHE A 287 -19.77 2.89 -42.98
C PHE A 287 -18.58 1.94 -42.84
N VAL A 288 -17.65 2.07 -43.78
CA VAL A 288 -16.38 1.33 -43.86
C VAL A 288 -15.33 1.87 -42.88
N HIS A 289 -14.42 1.02 -42.44
CA HIS A 289 -13.23 1.42 -41.71
C HIS A 289 -12.20 2.06 -42.63
N THR A 290 -11.39 2.96 -42.08
CA THR A 290 -10.28 3.58 -42.80
C THR A 290 -9.00 3.46 -41.99
N LEU A 291 -7.96 2.83 -42.57
CA LEU A 291 -6.62 2.79 -42.00
C LEU A 291 -6.01 4.19 -41.97
N LEU A 292 -5.56 4.63 -40.79
CA LEU A 292 -4.95 5.93 -40.52
C LEU A 292 -3.41 5.86 -40.39
N SER A 293 -2.86 4.79 -39.79
CA SER A 293 -1.40 4.61 -39.60
C SER A 293 -0.69 4.14 -40.88
N ARG A 294 -0.73 4.94 -41.95
CA ARG A 294 -0.06 4.62 -43.22
C ARG A 294 1.36 5.14 -43.23
N GLY A 295 2.31 4.27 -43.58
CA GLY A 295 3.68 4.65 -43.85
C GLY A 295 3.85 5.46 -45.14
N CYS A 296 5.05 5.99 -45.32
CA CYS A 296 5.40 6.85 -46.46
C CYS A 296 5.14 6.19 -47.81
N GLY A 297 4.56 6.97 -48.73
CA GLY A 297 4.18 6.48 -50.06
C GLY A 297 3.01 5.50 -50.05
N GLY A 298 2.29 5.37 -48.92
CA GLY A 298 1.16 4.45 -48.76
C GLY A 298 1.57 3.05 -48.30
N ALA A 299 2.85 2.81 -48.01
CA ALA A 299 3.30 1.53 -47.44
C ALA A 299 2.65 1.25 -46.08
N PRO A 300 2.51 -0.01 -45.66
CA PRO A 300 2.11 -0.32 -44.29
C PRO A 300 3.07 0.28 -43.26
N ALA A 301 2.56 0.64 -42.08
CA ALA A 301 3.43 0.94 -40.94
C ALA A 301 4.33 -0.26 -40.66
N ASN A 302 5.61 -0.06 -40.37
CA ASN A 302 6.53 -1.18 -40.10
C ASN A 302 6.72 -1.50 -38.61
N GLY A 303 5.72 -1.18 -37.79
CA GLY A 303 5.68 -1.46 -36.36
C GLY A 303 4.33 -1.07 -35.74
N ASP A 304 4.08 -1.53 -34.50
CA ASP A 304 2.79 -1.34 -33.83
C ASP A 304 2.43 0.13 -33.68
N SER A 305 1.18 0.47 -34.00
CA SER A 305 0.54 1.75 -33.69
C SER A 305 -0.62 1.52 -32.71
N TYR A 306 -0.70 2.32 -31.65
CA TYR A 306 -1.67 2.15 -30.55
C TYR A 306 -1.99 3.48 -29.86
N HIS A 307 -2.99 3.43 -28.96
CA HIS A 307 -3.45 4.57 -28.15
C HIS A 307 -3.76 5.85 -28.97
N PRO A 308 -4.73 5.80 -29.88
CA PRO A 308 -5.14 6.97 -30.66
C PRO A 308 -6.02 7.92 -29.85
N VAL A 309 -5.84 9.22 -30.04
CA VAL A 309 -6.59 10.29 -29.37
C VAL A 309 -6.90 11.39 -30.38
N PHE A 310 -8.15 11.85 -30.47
CA PHE A 310 -8.51 13.00 -31.29
C PHE A 310 -7.96 14.30 -30.67
N VAL A 311 -7.49 15.23 -31.52
CA VAL A 311 -7.14 16.58 -31.05
C VAL A 311 -8.42 17.40 -30.88
N PRO A 312 -8.80 17.82 -29.65
CA PRO A 312 -10.04 18.54 -29.40
C PRO A 312 -10.09 19.90 -30.12
N GLY A 313 -11.29 20.41 -30.42
CA GLY A 313 -11.44 21.71 -31.07
C GLY A 313 -11.06 21.75 -32.56
N THR A 314 -10.67 20.63 -33.15
CA THR A 314 -10.22 20.55 -34.56
C THR A 314 -11.25 19.89 -35.50
N ASN A 315 -12.51 19.75 -35.05
CA ASN A 315 -13.60 19.06 -35.79
C ASN A 315 -13.18 17.65 -36.27
N GLY A 316 -12.41 16.95 -35.42
CA GLY A 316 -11.87 15.62 -35.69
C GLY A 316 -10.75 15.55 -36.72
N ARG A 317 -10.18 16.67 -37.21
CA ARG A 317 -9.15 16.66 -38.27
C ARG A 317 -7.86 15.97 -37.86
N TYR A 318 -7.38 16.19 -36.64
CA TYR A 318 -6.09 15.64 -36.21
C TYR A 318 -6.25 14.51 -35.19
N VAL A 319 -5.35 13.53 -35.27
CA VAL A 319 -5.24 12.41 -34.35
C VAL A 319 -3.80 12.31 -33.86
N VAL A 320 -3.60 12.18 -32.56
CA VAL A 320 -2.31 11.82 -31.97
C VAL A 320 -2.33 10.35 -31.62
N PHE A 321 -1.24 9.64 -31.87
CA PHE A 321 -1.12 8.22 -31.55
C PHE A 321 0.33 7.83 -31.26
N VAL A 322 0.50 6.68 -30.64
CA VAL A 322 1.81 6.09 -30.37
C VAL A 322 2.16 5.12 -31.49
N SER A 323 3.41 5.11 -31.95
CA SER A 323 3.88 4.06 -32.86
C SER A 323 5.34 3.68 -32.67
N ARG A 324 5.64 2.41 -32.96
CA ARG A 324 6.99 1.84 -33.02
C ARG A 324 7.57 1.86 -34.44
N ALA A 325 6.76 2.25 -35.41
CA ALA A 325 7.14 2.32 -36.81
C ALA A 325 8.18 3.44 -37.07
N THR A 326 9.05 3.19 -38.05
CA THR A 326 10.14 4.07 -38.48
C THR A 326 9.87 4.75 -39.83
N ASN A 327 8.71 4.47 -40.42
CA ASN A 327 8.36 4.90 -41.76
C ASN A 327 7.08 5.76 -41.81
N LEU A 328 6.67 6.36 -40.70
CA LEU A 328 5.45 7.19 -40.63
C LEU A 328 5.69 8.67 -40.96
N ASP A 329 6.75 9.29 -40.42
CA ASP A 329 7.11 10.67 -40.76
C ASP A 329 8.09 10.69 -41.94
N CYS A 330 7.61 11.08 -43.13
CA CYS A 330 8.41 11.06 -44.36
C CYS A 330 9.52 12.11 -44.42
N SER A 331 9.61 13.00 -43.42
CA SER A 331 10.73 13.92 -43.25
C SER A 331 11.86 13.34 -42.41
N VAL A 332 11.64 12.19 -41.74
CA VAL A 332 12.61 11.54 -40.85
C VAL A 332 13.11 10.25 -41.48
N PRO A 333 14.40 10.16 -41.86
CA PRO A 333 14.99 8.92 -42.34
C PRO A 333 14.89 7.77 -41.32
N ALA A 334 14.63 6.56 -41.78
CA ALA A 334 14.42 5.39 -40.91
C ALA A 334 15.66 5.06 -40.06
N GLU A 335 16.86 5.32 -40.59
CA GLU A 335 18.15 5.14 -39.91
C GLU A 335 18.36 6.08 -38.71
N ASN A 336 17.57 7.16 -38.60
CA ASN A 336 17.64 8.07 -37.45
C ASN A 336 16.89 7.54 -36.23
N TYR A 337 16.02 6.54 -36.40
CA TYR A 337 15.35 5.91 -35.27
C TYR A 337 16.33 5.00 -34.53
N PRO A 338 16.35 5.03 -33.19
CA PRO A 338 17.19 4.13 -32.40
C PRO A 338 16.83 2.66 -32.69
N PRO A 339 17.74 1.70 -32.55
CA PRO A 339 17.42 0.29 -32.70
C PRO A 339 16.34 -0.13 -31.70
N ASP A 340 15.35 -0.88 -32.17
CA ASP A 340 14.34 -1.47 -31.29
C ASP A 340 14.87 -2.77 -30.66
N ASN A 341 14.75 -2.90 -29.35
CA ASN A 341 15.16 -4.10 -28.63
C ASN A 341 13.92 -4.95 -28.31
N PRO A 342 13.63 -6.01 -29.06
CA PRO A 342 12.44 -6.83 -28.83
C PRO A 342 12.48 -7.60 -27.51
N ASN A 343 13.65 -7.69 -26.85
CA ASN A 343 13.79 -8.33 -25.55
C ASN A 343 13.70 -7.32 -24.38
N ALA A 344 13.63 -6.02 -24.65
CA ALA A 344 13.43 -5.03 -23.61
C ALA A 344 12.00 -5.13 -23.03
N PRO A 345 11.80 -4.77 -21.75
CA PRO A 345 10.48 -4.51 -21.21
C PRO A 345 9.68 -3.59 -22.12
N LEU A 346 8.36 -3.81 -22.24
CA LEU A 346 7.52 -3.12 -23.22
C LEU A 346 7.59 -1.58 -23.13
N HIS A 347 7.56 -1.02 -21.92
CA HIS A 347 7.74 0.41 -21.61
C HIS A 347 9.15 0.96 -21.88
N GLN A 348 10.10 0.12 -22.29
CA GLN A 348 11.47 0.49 -22.70
C GLN A 348 11.72 0.20 -24.18
N ARG A 349 10.76 -0.41 -24.89
CA ARG A 349 10.85 -0.60 -26.33
C ARG A 349 10.64 0.73 -27.03
N ARG A 350 11.29 0.90 -28.19
CA ARG A 350 11.18 2.17 -28.91
C ARG A 350 9.72 2.39 -29.31
N ALA A 351 9.15 3.48 -28.83
CA ALA A 351 7.82 3.98 -29.18
C ALA A 351 7.88 5.51 -29.22
N ASN A 352 7.20 6.13 -30.17
CA ASN A 352 7.21 7.57 -30.36
C ASN A 352 5.79 8.11 -30.55
N ILE A 353 5.60 9.39 -30.24
CA ILE A 353 4.32 10.08 -30.40
C ILE A 353 4.28 10.72 -31.80
N PHE A 354 3.17 10.54 -32.50
CA PHE A 354 2.94 11.09 -33.83
C PHE A 354 1.63 11.88 -33.89
N LEU A 355 1.62 12.93 -34.71
CA LEU A 355 0.43 13.68 -35.09
C LEU A 355 0.08 13.33 -36.55
N LEU A 356 -1.17 12.94 -36.80
CA LEU A 356 -1.75 12.71 -38.11
C LEU A 356 -2.73 13.82 -38.47
N ASP A 357 -2.61 14.35 -39.69
CA ASP A 357 -3.61 15.19 -40.34
C ASP A 357 -4.50 14.35 -41.27
N ARG A 358 -5.78 14.19 -40.93
CA ARG A 358 -6.72 13.36 -41.70
C ARG A 358 -7.08 13.94 -43.06
N ASP A 359 -6.95 15.25 -43.26
CA ASP A 359 -7.35 15.89 -44.53
C ASP A 359 -6.40 15.54 -45.68
N ASN A 360 -5.11 15.34 -45.36
CA ASN A 360 -4.07 15.06 -46.36
C ASN A 360 -3.28 13.76 -46.08
N GLY A 361 -3.51 13.11 -44.95
CA GLY A 361 -2.83 11.87 -44.55
C GLY A 361 -1.38 12.06 -44.09
N SER A 362 -0.93 13.28 -43.83
CA SER A 362 0.44 13.53 -43.39
C SER A 362 0.61 13.19 -41.92
N ILE A 363 1.73 12.52 -41.61
CA ILE A 363 2.11 12.15 -40.24
C ILE A 363 3.41 12.87 -39.87
N ARG A 364 3.48 13.38 -38.64
CA ARG A 364 4.61 14.15 -38.09
C ARG A 364 5.02 13.59 -36.73
N LEU A 365 6.32 13.39 -36.54
CA LEU A 365 6.89 12.97 -35.27
C LEU A 365 6.88 14.12 -34.25
N ILE A 366 6.27 13.88 -33.08
CA ILE A 366 6.20 14.83 -31.94
C ILE A 366 7.38 14.63 -31.00
N SER A 367 7.66 13.38 -30.58
CA SER A 367 8.68 13.06 -29.58
C SER A 367 10.09 13.09 -30.19
N LYS A 368 10.61 14.29 -30.45
CA LYS A 368 11.99 14.55 -30.91
C LYS A 368 12.88 14.96 -29.75
N ASN A 369 14.11 14.45 -29.75
CA ASN A 369 15.15 14.83 -28.80
C ASN A 369 15.70 16.25 -29.08
N THR A 370 16.57 16.74 -28.20
CA THR A 370 17.17 18.08 -28.32
C THR A 370 17.98 18.33 -29.60
N SER A 371 18.35 17.28 -30.33
CA SER A 371 19.02 17.36 -31.64
C SER A 371 18.07 17.25 -32.84
N GLY A 372 16.76 17.15 -32.59
CA GLY A 372 15.73 17.00 -33.62
C GLY A 372 15.56 15.58 -34.16
N LEU A 373 16.22 14.58 -33.57
CA LEU A 373 16.10 13.16 -33.92
C LEU A 373 14.98 12.50 -33.10
N PRO A 374 14.45 11.33 -33.50
CA PRO A 374 13.53 10.57 -32.65
C PRO A 374 14.11 10.29 -31.26
N ALA A 375 13.27 10.42 -30.23
CA ALA A 375 13.67 10.13 -28.85
C ALA A 375 14.14 8.68 -28.68
N ASN A 376 15.12 8.47 -27.81
CA ASN A 376 15.83 7.20 -27.67
C ASN A 376 15.16 6.15 -26.74
N GLY A 377 13.99 6.46 -26.19
CA GLY A 377 13.22 5.58 -25.30
C GLY A 377 11.74 5.57 -25.68
N ALA A 378 10.92 4.84 -24.93
CA ALA A 378 9.47 4.81 -25.17
C ALA A 378 8.86 6.16 -24.78
N SER A 379 8.14 6.80 -25.70
CA SER A 379 7.24 7.91 -25.44
C SER A 379 5.81 7.45 -25.69
N GLU A 380 4.97 7.48 -24.66
CA GLU A 380 3.67 6.82 -24.65
C GLU A 380 2.63 7.64 -23.86
N TYR A 381 1.38 7.18 -23.85
CA TYR A 381 0.26 7.80 -23.12
C TYR A 381 0.04 9.28 -23.42
N PRO A 382 -0.23 9.65 -24.68
CA PRO A 382 -0.51 11.04 -25.03
C PRO A 382 -1.86 11.50 -24.48
N ALA A 383 -1.86 12.61 -23.75
CA ALA A 383 -3.03 13.40 -23.42
C ALA A 383 -2.95 14.75 -24.14
N VAL A 384 -4.00 15.12 -24.88
CA VAL A 384 -3.91 16.18 -25.89
C VAL A 384 -4.98 17.25 -25.69
N THR A 385 -4.58 18.51 -25.86
CA THR A 385 -5.52 19.62 -26.03
C THR A 385 -5.01 20.60 -27.10
N TYR A 386 -5.91 21.44 -27.60
CA TYR A 386 -5.61 22.48 -28.58
C TYR A 386 -6.36 23.75 -28.21
N ASP A 387 -5.62 24.86 -28.12
CA ASP A 387 -6.18 26.19 -27.96
C ASP A 387 -6.37 26.83 -29.35
N PRO A 388 -7.60 26.89 -29.89
CA PRO A 388 -7.87 27.50 -31.18
C PRO A 388 -7.71 29.02 -31.16
N GLY A 389 -7.70 29.66 -29.99
CA GLY A 389 -7.44 31.10 -29.86
C GLY A 389 -5.96 31.45 -29.99
N GLN A 390 -5.07 30.48 -29.78
CA GLN A 390 -3.61 30.65 -29.88
C GLN A 390 -2.98 29.76 -30.98
N ASP A 391 -3.80 29.00 -31.70
CA ASP A 391 -3.37 27.93 -32.62
C ASP A 391 -2.33 27.00 -32.02
N LYS A 392 -2.52 26.63 -30.74
CA LYS A 392 -1.48 25.97 -29.95
C LYS A 392 -1.89 24.57 -29.52
N LEU A 393 -1.12 23.58 -29.97
CA LEU A 393 -1.23 22.18 -29.59
C LEU A 393 -0.42 21.91 -28.32
N TYR A 394 -1.02 21.21 -27.37
CA TYR A 394 -0.37 20.70 -26.17
C TYR A 394 -0.51 19.18 -26.11
N VAL A 395 0.58 18.46 -25.87
CA VAL A 395 0.61 17.00 -25.72
C VAL A 395 1.41 16.66 -24.47
N ALA A 396 0.72 16.24 -23.40
CA ALA A 396 1.37 15.64 -22.24
C ALA A 396 1.58 14.14 -22.51
N PHE A 397 2.74 13.60 -22.17
CA PHE A 397 3.04 12.19 -22.42
C PHE A 397 4.09 11.68 -21.43
N GLN A 398 4.10 10.38 -21.16
CA GLN A 398 5.16 9.77 -20.36
C GLN A 398 6.30 9.33 -21.25
N SER A 399 7.54 9.37 -20.76
CA SER A 399 8.67 8.82 -21.51
C SER A 399 9.83 8.31 -20.65
N SER A 400 10.39 7.18 -21.05
CA SER A 400 11.58 6.53 -20.44
C SER A 400 12.92 6.96 -21.08
N THR A 401 12.86 7.84 -22.07
CA THR A 401 14.02 8.52 -22.70
C THR A 401 14.85 9.34 -21.70
N ASN A 402 16.12 9.52 -22.03
CA ASN A 402 17.04 10.45 -21.37
C ASN A 402 17.51 11.61 -22.28
N ASP A 403 16.93 11.78 -23.47
CA ASP A 403 17.40 12.72 -24.50
C ASP A 403 16.36 13.76 -24.98
N LEU A 404 15.10 13.67 -24.56
CA LEU A 404 14.08 14.70 -24.85
C LEU A 404 14.48 16.10 -24.36
N ILE A 405 15.14 16.18 -23.21
CA ILE A 405 15.73 17.38 -22.64
C ILE A 405 17.10 17.03 -22.05
N ASN A 406 17.94 18.04 -21.81
CA ASN A 406 19.24 17.82 -21.17
C ASN A 406 19.05 17.58 -19.66
N LEU A 407 19.04 16.31 -19.25
CA LEU A 407 19.01 15.92 -17.83
C LEU A 407 20.42 15.67 -17.30
N SER A 408 20.66 16.05 -16.05
CA SER A 408 21.93 15.77 -15.35
C SER A 408 22.05 14.34 -14.82
N SER A 409 20.99 13.53 -14.91
CA SER A 409 20.95 12.16 -14.39
C SER A 409 21.09 11.13 -15.52
N PRO A 410 22.04 10.17 -15.41
CA PRO A 410 22.23 9.12 -16.42
C PRO A 410 21.20 7.98 -16.30
N ARG A 411 20.31 7.98 -15.29
CA ARG A 411 19.33 6.91 -15.07
C ARG A 411 18.10 7.09 -15.97
N THR A 412 17.70 6.02 -16.64
CA THR A 412 16.43 5.93 -17.38
C THR A 412 15.29 5.74 -16.38
N VAL A 413 14.53 6.80 -16.14
CA VAL A 413 13.34 6.80 -15.29
C VAL A 413 12.20 7.36 -16.13
N THR A 414 11.05 6.70 -16.13
CA THR A 414 9.86 7.15 -16.85
C THR A 414 9.35 8.45 -16.20
N ARG A 415 9.21 9.51 -16.99
CA ARG A 415 8.84 10.84 -16.51
C ARG A 415 7.73 11.44 -17.37
N ILE A 416 7.04 12.45 -16.85
CA ILE A 416 6.00 13.16 -17.59
C ILE A 416 6.60 14.39 -18.28
N TYR A 417 6.35 14.51 -19.57
CA TYR A 417 6.76 15.64 -20.41
C TYR A 417 5.54 16.33 -21.01
N LEU A 418 5.68 17.63 -21.31
CA LEU A 418 4.72 18.39 -22.09
C LEU A 418 5.39 18.90 -23.36
N TYR A 419 4.87 18.50 -24.50
CA TYR A 419 5.16 19.11 -25.80
C TYR A 419 4.15 20.24 -26.06
N GLN A 420 4.63 21.36 -26.57
CA GLN A 420 3.79 22.43 -27.09
C GLN A 420 4.33 22.93 -28.43
N ALA A 421 3.44 23.22 -29.37
CA ALA A 421 3.78 23.83 -30.66
C ALA A 421 2.58 24.59 -31.23
N GLU A 422 2.86 25.55 -32.11
CA GLU A 422 1.85 26.13 -32.97
C GLU A 422 1.46 25.10 -34.04
N LEU A 423 0.15 24.91 -34.27
CA LEU A 423 -0.38 23.98 -35.26
C LEU A 423 -1.17 24.76 -36.33
N ASN A 424 -0.58 24.90 -37.51
CA ASN A 424 -1.15 25.65 -38.63
C ASN A 424 -1.27 24.77 -39.87
N GLU A 425 -2.50 24.42 -40.26
CA GLU A 425 -2.79 23.58 -41.44
C GLU A 425 -1.93 22.29 -41.52
N GLY A 426 -1.74 21.61 -40.39
CA GLY A 426 -0.93 20.38 -40.29
C GLY A 426 0.57 20.59 -40.12
N ASN A 427 1.05 21.83 -40.11
CA ASN A 427 2.44 22.17 -39.82
C ASN A 427 2.62 22.53 -38.34
N LEU A 428 3.68 21.98 -37.74
CA LEU A 428 4.10 22.27 -36.38
C LEU A 428 5.24 23.29 -36.38
N SER A 429 5.00 24.49 -35.83
CA SER A 429 6.02 25.53 -35.65
C SER A 429 6.32 25.79 -34.18
N ASN A 430 7.52 26.29 -33.90
CA ASN A 430 7.99 26.63 -32.54
C ASN A 430 7.80 25.51 -31.49
N PRO A 431 8.21 24.26 -31.78
CA PRO A 431 8.05 23.17 -30.83
C PRO A 431 8.93 23.37 -29.60
N SER A 432 8.41 23.01 -28.44
CA SER A 432 9.19 22.91 -27.20
C SER A 432 8.69 21.75 -26.35
N ILE A 433 9.62 21.10 -25.63
CA ILE A 433 9.34 20.03 -24.68
C ILE A 433 9.90 20.45 -23.33
N GLN A 434 9.11 20.28 -22.29
CA GLN A 434 9.52 20.53 -20.90
C GLN A 434 9.16 19.34 -20.00
N LEU A 435 9.91 19.20 -18.91
CA LEU A 435 9.65 18.20 -17.89
C LEU A 435 8.55 18.69 -16.94
N ILE A 436 7.54 17.87 -16.73
CA ILE A 436 6.41 18.14 -15.85
C ILE A 436 6.61 17.47 -14.49
N SER A 437 7.07 16.22 -14.46
CA SER A 437 7.39 15.55 -13.19
C SER A 437 8.73 16.07 -12.64
N VAL A 438 8.69 17.22 -11.97
CA VAL A 438 9.83 17.79 -11.22
C VAL A 438 9.46 18.09 -9.77
N ARG A 439 10.46 17.96 -8.91
CA ARG A 439 10.39 18.21 -7.47
C ARG A 439 10.39 19.72 -7.19
N PRO A 440 10.02 20.16 -5.97
CA PRO A 440 10.02 21.58 -5.60
C PRO A 440 11.37 22.30 -5.70
N ASP A 441 12.48 21.56 -5.79
CA ASP A 441 13.84 22.10 -6.00
C ASP A 441 14.27 22.09 -7.48
N ASP A 442 13.31 21.99 -8.40
CA ASP A 442 13.47 21.88 -9.86
C ASP A 442 14.29 20.68 -10.32
N LYS A 443 14.56 19.71 -9.44
CA LYS A 443 15.20 18.47 -9.85
C LYS A 443 14.19 17.52 -10.50
N PRO A 444 14.63 16.73 -11.49
CA PRO A 444 13.82 15.64 -12.00
C PRO A 444 13.43 14.67 -10.89
N THR A 445 12.28 14.00 -11.05
CA THR A 445 11.93 12.87 -10.19
C THR A 445 12.98 11.75 -10.29
N GLU A 446 13.22 11.10 -9.17
CA GLU A 446 14.02 9.87 -9.06
C GLU A 446 13.12 8.63 -9.11
N GLY A 447 11.83 8.77 -8.76
CA GLY A 447 10.80 7.78 -8.98
C GLY A 447 10.08 7.93 -10.33
N PRO A 448 9.59 6.83 -10.93
CA PRO A 448 8.88 6.90 -12.19
C PRO A 448 7.50 7.57 -12.03
N SER A 449 7.03 8.20 -13.11
CA SER A 449 5.73 8.85 -13.22
C SER A 449 5.01 8.44 -14.50
N TYR A 450 3.70 8.19 -14.42
CA TYR A 450 2.89 7.56 -15.48
C TYR A 450 1.52 8.23 -15.66
N HIS A 451 0.85 7.87 -16.75
CA HIS A 451 -0.57 8.15 -17.01
C HIS A 451 -0.94 9.65 -16.91
N PRO A 452 -0.33 10.53 -17.74
CA PRO A 452 -0.67 11.93 -17.71
C PRO A 452 -2.09 12.18 -18.25
N SER A 453 -2.78 13.17 -17.69
CA SER A 453 -4.00 13.79 -18.22
C SER A 453 -3.82 15.30 -18.22
N ILE A 454 -4.48 16.02 -19.13
CA ILE A 454 -4.25 17.46 -19.34
C ILE A 454 -5.57 18.25 -19.33
N SER A 455 -5.56 19.44 -18.73
CA SER A 455 -6.68 20.38 -18.76
C SER A 455 -6.89 20.96 -20.14
N GLU A 456 -8.07 21.50 -20.41
CA GLU A 456 -8.42 22.06 -21.71
C GLU A 456 -7.46 23.18 -22.14
N ASP A 457 -7.08 24.05 -21.21
CA ASP A 457 -6.17 25.18 -21.47
C ASP A 457 -4.69 24.76 -21.56
N GLY A 458 -4.40 23.47 -21.36
CA GLY A 458 -3.05 22.92 -21.39
C GLY A 458 -2.19 23.29 -20.18
N ARG A 459 -2.73 23.96 -19.16
CA ARG A 459 -1.96 24.49 -18.02
C ARG A 459 -1.74 23.47 -16.91
N ILE A 460 -2.70 22.58 -16.68
CA ILE A 460 -2.67 21.60 -15.60
C ILE A 460 -2.47 20.21 -16.18
N VAL A 461 -1.48 19.48 -15.67
CA VAL A 461 -1.25 18.07 -15.99
C VAL A 461 -1.40 17.26 -14.72
N SER A 462 -2.32 16.30 -14.69
CA SER A 462 -2.37 15.29 -13.62
C SER A 462 -1.62 14.04 -14.01
N PHE A 463 -1.01 13.35 -13.05
CA PHE A 463 -0.24 12.13 -13.31
C PHE A 463 -0.07 11.30 -12.04
N THR A 464 0.19 10.00 -12.22
CA THR A 464 0.62 9.10 -11.15
C THR A 464 2.13 9.23 -10.96
N SER A 465 2.62 9.26 -9.72
CA SER A 465 4.06 9.23 -9.45
C SER A 465 4.40 8.41 -8.22
N TYR A 466 5.51 7.70 -8.29
CA TYR A 466 6.10 6.96 -7.18
C TYR A 466 7.17 7.76 -6.42
N ASP A 467 7.43 9.00 -6.85
CA ASP A 467 8.42 9.88 -6.23
C ASP A 467 7.89 10.49 -4.92
N ASP A 468 8.58 10.22 -3.82
CA ASP A 468 8.28 10.66 -2.45
C ASP A 468 8.67 12.12 -2.16
N GLN A 469 9.09 12.87 -3.18
CA GLN A 469 9.62 14.24 -3.02
C GLN A 469 9.00 15.24 -4.00
N LEU A 470 7.87 14.88 -4.64
CA LEU A 470 7.10 15.83 -5.46
C LEU A 470 6.36 16.90 -4.65
N VAL A 471 5.97 16.57 -3.42
CA VAL A 471 5.35 17.49 -2.46
C VAL A 471 5.92 17.24 -1.07
N GLU A 472 5.86 18.25 -0.20
CA GLU A 472 6.23 18.10 1.21
C GLU A 472 5.29 17.12 1.92
N GLY A 473 5.82 16.30 2.82
CA GLY A 473 5.02 15.40 3.66
C GLY A 473 4.53 14.13 2.97
N ASP A 474 5.15 13.74 1.84
CA ASP A 474 4.94 12.41 1.26
C ASP A 474 5.62 11.31 2.06
N LEU A 475 4.83 10.56 2.82
CA LEU A 475 5.32 9.63 3.83
C LEU A 475 4.63 8.26 3.76
N ASN A 476 3.85 7.99 2.72
CA ASN A 476 3.12 6.73 2.57
C ASN A 476 4.07 5.63 2.08
N ASN A 477 4.94 5.20 2.99
CA ASN A 477 5.97 4.20 2.73
C ASN A 477 5.52 2.75 3.02
N ALA A 478 4.20 2.52 3.12
CA ALA A 478 3.62 1.25 3.56
C ALA A 478 3.48 0.22 2.43
N CYS A 479 3.62 0.66 1.17
CA CYS A 479 3.49 -0.20 0.00
C CYS A 479 4.83 -0.85 -0.34
N VAL A 480 4.87 -2.18 -0.32
CA VAL A 480 6.03 -2.92 -0.82
C VAL A 480 5.86 -3.13 -2.31
N ILE A 481 6.54 -2.30 -3.11
CA ILE A 481 6.52 -2.38 -4.58
C ILE A 481 7.85 -2.99 -5.02
N GLN A 482 7.85 -4.30 -5.28
CA GLN A 482 9.07 -4.99 -5.72
C GLN A 482 9.15 -5.07 -7.25
N ASN A 483 10.26 -4.54 -7.79
CA ASN A 483 10.77 -4.82 -9.13
C ASN A 483 9.86 -4.38 -10.30
N LEU A 484 9.11 -3.28 -10.18
CA LEU A 484 8.58 -2.60 -11.36
C LEU A 484 9.75 -1.94 -12.10
N GLU A 485 10.04 -2.41 -13.31
CA GLU A 485 11.11 -1.86 -14.18
C GLU A 485 12.54 -1.92 -13.60
N GLY A 486 12.81 -2.80 -12.63
CA GLY A 486 14.08 -2.83 -11.89
C GLY A 486 14.23 -1.68 -10.90
N TRP A 487 13.14 -0.95 -10.63
CA TRP A 487 13.04 0.06 -9.60
C TRP A 487 12.44 -0.54 -8.32
N THR A 488 13.00 -0.13 -7.19
CA THR A 488 12.53 -0.49 -5.86
C THR A 488 12.19 0.78 -5.13
N SER A 489 10.95 0.89 -4.66
CA SER A 489 10.55 1.97 -3.78
C SER A 489 9.69 1.45 -2.66
N ASN A 490 9.83 2.15 -1.55
CA ASN A 490 9.02 1.95 -0.38
C ASN A 490 7.79 2.88 -0.42
N ASN A 491 7.75 3.89 -1.30
CA ASN A 491 6.65 4.85 -1.42
C ASN A 491 5.51 4.30 -2.28
N CYS A 492 4.28 4.42 -1.79
CA CYS A 492 3.08 4.17 -2.57
C CYS A 492 2.95 5.25 -3.66
N PRO A 493 2.56 4.93 -4.91
CA PRO A 493 2.29 5.95 -5.90
C PRO A 493 1.05 6.76 -5.52
N ASP A 494 1.12 8.05 -5.84
CA ASP A 494 0.10 9.04 -5.61
C ASP A 494 -0.31 9.72 -6.91
N ILE A 495 -1.49 10.36 -6.89
CA ILE A 495 -1.93 11.23 -7.97
C ILE A 495 -1.51 12.65 -7.66
N PHE A 496 -0.78 13.24 -8.61
CA PHE A 496 -0.33 14.62 -8.54
C PHE A 496 -0.99 15.45 -9.64
N GLY A 497 -1.18 16.73 -9.38
CA GLY A 497 -1.44 17.74 -10.39
C GLY A 497 -0.26 18.72 -10.44
N ARG A 498 0.08 19.20 -11.63
CA ARG A 498 1.05 20.28 -11.82
C ARG A 498 0.49 21.36 -12.72
N ASN A 499 0.53 22.59 -12.24
CA ASN A 499 0.50 23.77 -13.10
C ASN A 499 1.95 24.14 -13.43
N TRP A 500 2.33 23.92 -14.68
CA TRP A 500 3.71 24.10 -15.13
C TRP A 500 4.07 25.57 -15.39
N GLN A 501 3.10 26.46 -15.57
CA GLN A 501 3.36 27.90 -15.73
C GLN A 501 3.61 28.60 -14.39
N ALA A 502 3.10 28.00 -13.31
CA ALA A 502 3.18 28.51 -11.95
C ALA A 502 4.22 27.80 -11.09
N ASP A 503 4.93 26.82 -11.66
CA ASP A 503 5.85 25.91 -10.95
C ASP A 503 5.24 25.32 -9.68
N GLN A 504 3.99 24.86 -9.81
CA GLN A 504 3.17 24.44 -8.68
C GLN A 504 2.75 22.98 -8.85
N THR A 505 3.15 22.12 -7.90
CA THR A 505 2.78 20.70 -7.86
C THR A 505 2.07 20.38 -6.55
N TRP A 506 0.99 19.58 -6.63
CA TRP A 506 0.18 19.17 -5.49
C TRP A 506 -0.26 17.72 -5.60
N ARG A 507 -0.63 17.13 -4.47
CA ARG A 507 -1.26 15.80 -4.42
C ARG A 507 -2.78 15.95 -4.56
N ALA A 508 -3.35 15.27 -5.54
CA ALA A 508 -4.80 15.15 -5.73
C ALA A 508 -5.39 13.94 -5.00
N SER A 509 -4.62 12.86 -4.82
CA SER A 509 -4.99 11.71 -3.99
C SER A 509 -4.91 12.09 -2.51
N LEU A 510 -5.94 12.74 -1.98
CA LEU A 510 -6.09 13.03 -0.56
C LEU A 510 -7.41 12.43 -0.07
N THR A 511 -7.42 11.96 1.18
CA THR A 511 -8.67 11.49 1.79
C THR A 511 -9.66 12.65 1.95
N ALA A 512 -10.93 12.36 2.26
CA ALA A 512 -11.94 13.36 2.58
C ALA A 512 -11.52 14.24 3.77
N GLY A 513 -10.70 13.71 4.69
CA GLY A 513 -10.08 14.44 5.79
C GLY A 513 -8.77 15.16 5.45
N GLY A 514 -8.32 15.14 4.18
CA GLY A 514 -7.08 15.75 3.72
C GLY A 514 -5.81 14.97 4.03
N GLN A 515 -5.90 13.72 4.48
CA GLN A 515 -4.70 12.93 4.76
C GLN A 515 -4.10 12.38 3.46
N PRO A 516 -2.76 12.17 3.41
CA PRO A 516 -2.18 11.32 2.37
C PRO A 516 -2.76 9.89 2.48
N PRO A 517 -2.91 9.17 1.37
CA PRO A 517 -3.48 7.84 1.35
C PRO A 517 -2.46 6.82 1.87
N GLU A 518 -2.92 5.83 2.62
CA GLU A 518 -2.05 4.78 3.15
C GLU A 518 -1.65 3.70 2.13
N LEU A 519 -2.28 3.68 0.94
CA LEU A 519 -2.06 2.72 -0.14
C LEU A 519 -2.04 3.40 -1.53
N ASN A 520 -1.67 2.62 -2.55
CA ASN A 520 -1.46 3.06 -3.94
C ASN A 520 -2.68 3.76 -4.56
N SER A 521 -2.45 4.88 -5.26
CA SER A 521 -3.40 5.57 -6.15
C SER A 521 -2.88 5.65 -7.59
N ASN A 522 -3.71 5.31 -8.59
CA ASN A 522 -3.32 5.21 -10.01
C ASN A 522 -4.41 5.73 -10.97
N PHE A 523 -4.08 5.84 -12.27
CA PHE A 523 -4.98 6.15 -13.38
C PHE A 523 -5.78 7.46 -13.18
N SER A 524 -5.09 8.60 -13.16
CA SER A 524 -5.78 9.89 -13.05
C SER A 524 -6.43 10.33 -14.36
N SER A 525 -7.62 10.92 -14.29
CA SER A 525 -8.28 11.63 -15.38
C SER A 525 -8.80 12.98 -14.90
N LEU A 526 -8.64 14.01 -15.74
CA LEU A 526 -8.86 15.43 -15.39
C LEU A 526 -10.03 16.03 -16.18
N SER A 527 -10.79 16.95 -15.57
CA SER A 527 -11.83 17.76 -16.26
C SER A 527 -11.26 19.01 -16.94
N ALA A 528 -12.09 19.79 -17.66
CA ALA A 528 -11.64 20.95 -18.47
C ALA A 528 -10.76 21.92 -17.69
N THR A 529 -11.25 22.41 -16.56
CA THR A 529 -10.50 23.39 -15.73
C THR A 529 -9.48 22.71 -14.83
N GLY A 530 -9.52 21.39 -14.70
CA GLY A 530 -8.78 20.64 -13.70
C GLY A 530 -9.42 20.60 -12.32
N ARG A 531 -10.66 21.12 -12.16
CA ARG A 531 -11.42 21.03 -10.91
C ARG A 531 -11.62 19.59 -10.45
N TRP A 532 -12.01 18.70 -11.35
CA TRP A 532 -12.33 17.32 -11.00
C TRP A 532 -11.19 16.39 -11.41
N VAL A 533 -10.78 15.53 -10.48
CA VAL A 533 -9.81 14.45 -10.75
C VAL A 533 -10.45 13.11 -10.37
N ALA A 534 -10.66 12.25 -11.35
CA ALA A 534 -11.05 10.86 -11.12
C ALA A 534 -9.79 9.98 -11.05
N PHE A 535 -9.72 9.04 -10.12
CA PHE A 535 -8.58 8.14 -9.96
C PHE A 535 -8.99 6.85 -9.25
N SER A 536 -8.19 5.80 -9.34
CA SER A 536 -8.36 4.61 -8.51
C SER A 536 -7.40 4.63 -7.31
N SER A 537 -7.83 4.12 -6.16
CA SER A 537 -7.00 3.98 -4.97
C SER A 537 -7.33 2.72 -4.19
N GLY A 538 -6.31 2.07 -3.61
CA GLY A 538 -6.51 1.00 -2.63
C GLY A 538 -6.70 1.51 -1.20
N ALA A 539 -6.49 2.80 -0.95
CA ALA A 539 -6.60 3.39 0.37
C ALA A 539 -8.04 3.75 0.74
N ASP A 540 -8.33 3.87 2.03
CA ASP A 540 -9.56 4.48 2.54
C ASP A 540 -9.55 5.99 2.33
N MET A 541 -9.97 6.40 1.14
CA MET A 541 -10.06 7.82 0.80
C MET A 541 -11.20 8.55 1.52
N LEU A 542 -12.06 7.86 2.28
CA LEU A 542 -13.13 8.51 3.06
C LEU A 542 -12.74 8.73 4.52
N SER A 543 -11.65 8.10 5.00
CA SER A 543 -11.19 8.17 6.39
C SER A 543 -12.22 7.68 7.41
N GLU A 544 -12.98 6.65 7.02
CA GLU A 544 -13.95 5.97 7.89
C GLU A 544 -13.32 4.78 8.65
N GLY A 545 -12.05 4.48 8.39
CA GLY A 545 -11.26 3.43 9.05
C GLY A 545 -11.23 2.10 8.29
N GLU A 546 -11.49 2.10 6.98
CA GLU A 546 -11.70 0.89 6.17
C GLU A 546 -10.79 0.85 4.92
N ALA A 547 -9.50 0.57 5.08
CA ALA A 547 -8.62 0.32 3.94
C ALA A 547 -9.08 -0.94 3.19
N ALA A 548 -9.31 -0.83 1.88
CA ALA A 548 -9.73 -1.95 1.05
C ALA A 548 -8.50 -2.74 0.58
N ALA A 549 -8.60 -4.08 0.56
CA ALA A 549 -7.58 -4.92 -0.10
C ALA A 549 -7.60 -4.78 -1.65
N TYR A 550 -8.48 -3.94 -2.19
CA TYR A 550 -8.79 -3.80 -3.62
C TYR A 550 -8.89 -2.32 -4.00
N GLN A 551 -8.68 -1.97 -5.27
CA GLN A 551 -8.78 -0.58 -5.70
C GLN A 551 -10.24 -0.19 -5.94
N GLN A 552 -10.59 1.00 -5.50
CA GLN A 552 -11.87 1.67 -5.70
C GLN A 552 -11.67 2.93 -6.54
N VAL A 553 -12.72 3.39 -7.20
CA VAL A 553 -12.70 4.63 -8.00
C VAL A 553 -13.24 5.79 -7.17
N TYR A 554 -12.46 6.86 -7.11
CA TYR A 554 -12.75 8.08 -6.39
C TYR A 554 -12.75 9.29 -7.32
N LEU A 555 -13.46 10.34 -6.89
CA LEU A 555 -13.50 11.64 -7.53
C LEU A 555 -13.12 12.71 -6.51
N ARG A 556 -12.11 13.52 -6.83
CA ARG A 556 -11.67 14.65 -6.02
C ARG A 556 -12.19 15.95 -6.62
N ASP A 557 -12.90 16.76 -5.82
CA ASP A 557 -13.12 18.18 -6.12
C ASP A 557 -11.90 18.96 -5.65
N GLN A 558 -11.10 19.48 -6.57
CA GLN A 558 -9.92 20.30 -6.27
C GLN A 558 -10.26 21.76 -5.99
N GLY A 559 -11.55 22.12 -6.08
CA GLY A 559 -12.04 23.48 -5.97
C GLY A 559 -11.89 24.29 -7.26
N ASN A 560 -12.36 25.53 -7.21
CA ASN A 560 -12.23 26.50 -8.28
C ASN A 560 -11.68 27.81 -7.68
N PRO A 561 -10.39 28.13 -7.85
CA PRO A 561 -9.42 27.52 -8.76
C PRO A 561 -8.96 26.10 -8.31
N PRO A 562 -8.69 25.18 -9.24
CA PRO A 562 -8.16 23.86 -8.89
C PRO A 562 -6.72 23.94 -8.38
N GLY A 563 -6.38 23.01 -7.47
CA GLY A 563 -4.99 22.57 -7.36
C GLY A 563 -4.02 23.60 -6.79
N ASN A 564 -4.40 24.27 -5.70
CA ASN A 564 -3.50 25.16 -5.02
C ASN A 564 -2.83 24.48 -3.80
N PRO A 565 -1.65 23.84 -3.93
CA PRO A 565 -0.96 23.07 -2.88
C PRO A 565 -0.71 23.80 -1.56
N ASN A 566 -0.72 25.14 -1.57
CA ASN A 566 -0.56 25.93 -0.35
C ASN A 566 -1.88 26.09 0.41
N ILE A 567 -3.00 25.71 -0.20
CA ILE A 567 -4.31 25.74 0.43
C ILE A 567 -5.13 24.45 0.27
N GLN A 568 -4.74 23.49 -0.58
CA GLN A 568 -5.25 22.12 -0.51
C GLN A 568 -5.13 21.61 0.93
N PRO A 569 -5.99 20.68 1.38
CA PRO A 569 -5.88 20.13 2.71
C PRO A 569 -4.67 19.19 2.85
N SER A 570 -3.53 19.49 2.22
CA SER A 570 -2.23 19.02 2.64
C SER A 570 -1.85 19.68 3.96
N PHE A 571 -1.24 18.91 4.84
CA PHE A 571 -0.72 19.45 6.09
C PHE A 571 0.56 20.21 5.79
N HIS A 572 0.62 21.48 6.18
CA HIS A 572 1.92 22.13 6.31
C HIS A 572 2.53 21.76 7.67
N ASP A 573 3.77 21.28 7.62
CA ASP A 573 4.52 20.87 8.80
C ASP A 573 5.61 21.90 9.10
N PHE A 574 5.47 22.58 10.23
CA PHE A 574 6.56 23.42 10.76
C PHE A 574 7.74 22.58 11.26
N GLY A 575 7.55 21.26 11.37
CA GLY A 575 8.52 20.30 11.89
C GLY A 575 8.60 20.35 13.41
N VAL A 576 9.74 19.87 13.92
CA VAL A 576 10.11 20.05 15.32
C VAL A 576 10.87 21.36 15.46
N VAL A 577 10.29 22.31 16.17
CA VAL A 577 10.79 23.68 16.29
C VAL A 577 11.32 23.95 17.69
N GLU A 578 12.28 24.86 17.83
CA GLU A 578 12.87 25.19 19.14
C GLU A 578 11.82 25.70 20.14
N TYR A 579 12.04 25.48 21.44
CA TYR A 579 11.20 26.05 22.49
C TYR A 579 11.17 27.58 22.42
N ASP A 580 10.03 28.18 22.74
CA ASP A 580 9.81 29.63 22.69
C ASP A 580 10.11 30.30 21.33
N SER A 581 10.23 29.51 20.26
CA SER A 581 10.39 30.03 18.90
C SER A 581 9.05 30.43 18.26
N GLU A 582 9.12 31.31 17.27
CA GLU A 582 7.96 31.76 16.49
C GLU A 582 8.21 31.57 14.98
N PRO A 583 8.35 30.33 14.49
CA PRO A 583 8.57 30.06 13.08
C PRO A 583 7.38 30.51 12.23
N GLU A 584 7.69 31.03 11.05
CA GLU A 584 6.71 31.58 10.11
C GLU A 584 6.77 30.81 8.78
N LYS A 585 5.61 30.60 8.16
CA LYS A 585 5.49 30.04 6.82
C LYS A 585 4.69 30.97 5.92
N LEU A 586 5.26 31.24 4.73
CA LEU A 586 4.58 31.94 3.64
C LEU A 586 3.82 30.94 2.77
N PHE A 587 2.55 31.24 2.51
CA PHE A 587 1.67 30.50 1.62
C PHE A 587 1.40 31.33 0.37
N ASN A 588 1.71 30.77 -0.81
CA ASN A 588 1.43 31.41 -2.10
C ASN A 588 0.16 30.82 -2.69
N VAL A 589 -0.90 31.62 -2.72
CA VAL A 589 -2.19 31.20 -3.26
C VAL A 589 -2.30 31.70 -4.68
N TYR A 590 -2.35 30.77 -5.63
CA TYR A 590 -2.58 31.10 -7.02
C TYR A 590 -4.01 30.82 -7.46
N PHE A 591 -4.50 31.63 -8.40
CA PHE A 591 -5.83 31.55 -8.97
C PHE A 591 -5.71 31.23 -10.46
N PHE A 592 -6.00 29.98 -10.83
CA PHE A 592 -5.94 29.46 -12.20
C PHE A 592 -7.23 28.71 -12.54
N GLY A 593 -7.50 28.46 -13.82
CA GLY A 593 -8.68 27.71 -14.24
C GLY A 593 -10.00 28.45 -13.99
N LEU A 594 -9.96 29.77 -13.75
CA LEU A 594 -11.15 30.60 -13.65
C LEU A 594 -11.74 30.96 -15.04
N ASN A 595 -11.03 30.63 -16.13
CA ASN A 595 -11.44 30.88 -17.52
C ASN A 595 -11.88 32.34 -17.79
N GLY A 596 -11.12 33.31 -17.25
CA GLY A 596 -11.42 34.74 -17.35
C GLY A 596 -12.44 35.26 -16.33
N GLY A 597 -12.94 34.41 -15.43
CA GLY A 597 -13.75 34.79 -14.27
C GLY A 597 -12.94 35.34 -13.09
N SER A 598 -13.64 35.63 -12.00
CA SER A 598 -13.06 36.13 -10.74
C SER A 598 -13.71 35.48 -9.52
N VAL A 599 -12.94 35.37 -8.44
CA VAL A 599 -13.41 34.99 -7.10
C VAL A 599 -13.09 36.11 -6.11
N THR A 600 -13.91 36.30 -5.09
CA THR A 600 -13.65 37.29 -4.03
C THR A 600 -13.29 36.58 -2.74
N VAL A 601 -12.05 36.71 -2.28
CA VAL A 601 -11.60 36.17 -1.00
C VAL A 601 -12.16 37.03 0.12
N THR A 602 -12.94 36.40 1.01
CA THR A 602 -13.62 37.07 2.12
C THR A 602 -12.83 37.00 3.43
N GLY A 603 -11.96 36.01 3.59
CA GLY A 603 -11.09 35.93 4.76
C GLY A 603 -10.09 34.77 4.74
N VAL A 604 -9.01 34.95 5.50
CA VAL A 604 -8.04 33.91 5.85
C VAL A 604 -7.83 33.97 7.35
N ASP A 605 -8.16 32.91 8.07
CA ASP A 605 -8.08 32.87 9.53
C ASP A 605 -7.79 31.45 10.05
N ILE A 606 -7.33 31.32 11.29
CA ILE A 606 -7.17 30.02 11.95
C ILE A 606 -8.51 29.59 12.55
N ASN A 607 -8.98 28.38 12.23
CA ASN A 607 -10.22 27.85 12.78
C ASN A 607 -10.04 26.66 13.72
N LEU A 608 -8.82 26.13 13.84
CA LEU A 608 -8.42 25.16 14.87
C LEU A 608 -7.10 25.59 15.50
N ASN A 609 -7.08 25.69 16.83
CA ASN A 609 -5.93 26.10 17.66
C ASN A 609 -5.38 27.50 17.30
N LYS A 610 -6.29 28.47 17.23
CA LYS A 610 -5.99 29.90 17.05
C LYS A 610 -5.44 30.52 18.32
N CYS A 611 -4.48 31.44 18.20
CA CYS A 611 -4.08 32.31 19.31
C CYS A 611 -5.19 33.34 19.59
N GLU A 612 -5.82 33.27 20.77
CA GLU A 612 -6.87 34.18 21.24
C GLU A 612 -6.28 35.46 21.84
N VAL A 613 -5.08 35.39 22.42
CA VAL A 613 -4.36 36.55 23.00
C VAL A 613 -2.89 36.56 22.59
N ALA A 614 -2.27 37.75 22.57
CA ALA A 614 -0.93 37.98 22.00
C ALA A 614 0.21 37.19 22.68
N ASP A 615 0.06 36.84 23.96
CA ASP A 615 1.05 36.11 24.75
C ASP A 615 0.76 34.59 24.82
N GLU A 616 -0.29 34.12 24.12
CA GLU A 616 -0.63 32.70 24.07
C GLU A 616 0.44 31.89 23.34
N ARG A 617 0.65 30.65 23.80
CA ARG A 617 1.60 29.69 23.25
C ARG A 617 0.85 28.41 22.88
N ASP A 618 1.50 27.57 22.07
CA ASP A 618 0.96 26.34 21.50
C ASP A 618 -0.26 26.54 20.57
N CYS A 619 -0.20 27.63 19.80
CA CYS A 619 -1.28 28.08 18.92
C CYS A 619 -0.72 28.63 17.59
N PHE A 620 -1.61 28.76 16.61
CA PHE A 620 -1.31 29.31 15.28
C PHE A 620 -1.98 30.68 15.09
N GLU A 621 -1.36 31.53 14.28
CA GLU A 621 -1.84 32.87 13.98
C GLU A 621 -1.55 33.24 12.51
N VAL A 622 -2.53 33.85 11.82
CA VAL A 622 -2.30 34.50 10.52
C VAL A 622 -1.80 35.92 10.78
N ILE A 623 -0.54 36.20 10.45
CA ILE A 623 0.13 37.46 10.81
C ILE A 623 0.20 38.46 9.64
N ASP A 624 0.18 37.97 8.40
CA ASP A 624 0.16 38.77 7.17
C ASP A 624 -0.85 38.13 6.21
N ASN A 625 -1.78 38.90 5.64
CA ASN A 625 -2.77 38.40 4.68
C ASN A 625 -3.02 39.42 3.56
N GLU A 626 -2.51 39.12 2.37
CA GLU A 626 -2.69 39.92 1.16
C GLU A 626 -3.80 39.36 0.26
N CYS A 627 -4.53 38.32 0.68
CA CYS A 627 -5.46 37.57 -0.14
C CYS A 627 -6.87 38.16 -0.19
N ASN A 628 -7.31 38.89 0.83
CA ASN A 628 -8.66 39.48 0.87
C ASN A 628 -8.95 40.36 -0.35
N GLY A 629 -10.19 40.29 -0.86
CA GLY A 629 -10.64 41.05 -2.04
C GLY A 629 -10.71 40.21 -3.33
N PRO A 630 -11.01 40.86 -4.48
CA PRO A 630 -11.22 40.18 -5.76
C PRO A 630 -9.91 39.62 -6.33
N ARG A 631 -10.00 38.44 -6.94
CA ARG A 631 -8.91 37.68 -7.56
C ARG A 631 -9.34 37.22 -8.94
N ASN A 632 -8.53 37.57 -9.93
CA ASN A 632 -8.78 37.22 -11.32
C ASN A 632 -7.96 35.98 -11.70
N ASP A 633 -8.31 35.37 -12.84
CA ASP A 633 -7.49 34.31 -13.42
C ASP A 633 -6.03 34.76 -13.62
N ASN A 634 -5.09 33.86 -13.40
CA ASN A 634 -3.64 34.09 -13.45
C ASN A 634 -3.11 35.14 -12.46
N THR A 635 -3.82 35.37 -11.36
CA THR A 635 -3.30 36.18 -10.25
C THR A 635 -2.86 35.29 -9.08
N PHE A 636 -2.10 35.87 -8.16
CA PHE A 636 -1.74 35.23 -6.91
C PHE A 636 -1.88 36.19 -5.74
N CYS A 637 -1.90 35.65 -4.54
CA CYS A 637 -1.80 36.39 -3.30
C CYS A 637 -0.99 35.59 -2.30
N THR A 638 -0.60 36.24 -1.21
CA THR A 638 0.16 35.58 -0.15
C THR A 638 -0.46 35.79 1.22
N PHE A 639 -0.26 34.82 2.10
CA PHE A 639 -0.49 35.00 3.53
C PHE A 639 0.57 34.26 4.33
N LYS A 640 0.84 34.70 5.56
CA LYS A 640 1.77 34.03 6.47
C LYS A 640 1.07 33.49 7.69
N VAL A 641 1.47 32.29 8.08
CA VAL A 641 1.08 31.68 9.36
C VAL A 641 2.30 31.58 10.25
N ARG A 642 2.12 31.90 11.51
CA ARG A 642 3.09 31.72 12.59
C ARG A 642 2.60 30.62 13.53
N TYR A 643 3.50 29.75 13.97
CA TYR A 643 3.29 28.90 15.14
C TYR A 643 4.03 29.50 16.34
N ARG A 644 3.34 29.66 17.48
CA ARG A 644 3.96 30.16 18.72
C ARG A 644 4.33 28.98 19.62
N ALA A 645 5.56 28.50 19.50
CA ALA A 645 6.00 27.30 20.23
C ALA A 645 6.03 27.54 21.75
N PRO A 646 5.56 26.60 22.58
CA PRO A 646 5.65 26.72 24.03
C PRO A 646 7.08 26.52 24.54
N ALA A 647 7.33 26.97 25.77
CA ALA A 647 8.60 26.78 26.51
C ALA A 647 8.79 25.35 27.06
N VAL A 648 7.91 24.43 26.70
CA VAL A 648 7.86 23.06 27.24
C VAL A 648 7.74 22.06 26.10
N GLU A 649 8.04 20.80 26.41
CA GLU A 649 7.78 19.67 25.52
C GLU A 649 6.30 19.62 25.15
N GLN A 650 6.06 19.65 23.86
CA GLN A 650 4.75 19.56 23.25
C GLN A 650 4.84 18.54 22.14
N SER A 651 3.98 17.52 22.23
CA SER A 651 3.81 16.56 21.17
C SER A 651 3.17 17.24 19.94
N LEU A 652 2.79 16.45 18.93
CA LEU A 652 2.24 16.98 17.70
C LEU A 652 0.98 17.84 17.94
N GLN A 653 1.13 19.16 17.83
CA GLN A 653 0.03 20.10 17.81
C GLN A 653 -0.53 20.23 16.40
N ARG A 654 -1.85 20.27 16.28
CA ARG A 654 -2.56 20.43 15.00
C ARG A 654 -3.23 21.78 14.93
N GLY A 655 -3.26 22.40 13.78
CA GLY A 655 -4.03 23.61 13.51
C GLY A 655 -4.75 23.50 12.19
N LYS A 656 -5.61 24.47 11.90
CA LYS A 656 -6.22 24.59 10.57
C LYS A 656 -6.34 26.05 10.17
N VAL A 657 -5.85 26.37 8.97
CA VAL A 657 -6.13 27.65 8.31
C VAL A 657 -7.38 27.47 7.48
N ARG A 658 -8.35 28.38 7.61
CA ARG A 658 -9.52 28.46 6.77
C ARG A 658 -9.36 29.60 5.78
N PHE A 659 -9.51 29.28 4.50
CA PHE A 659 -9.50 30.21 3.38
C PHE A 659 -10.92 30.30 2.81
N SER A 660 -11.59 31.44 2.97
CA SER A 660 -12.98 31.64 2.57
C SER A 660 -13.08 32.58 1.38
N PHE A 661 -13.96 32.26 0.43
CA PHE A 661 -14.18 33.08 -0.76
C PHE A 661 -15.58 32.88 -1.34
N ILE A 662 -16.01 33.87 -2.11
CA ILE A 662 -17.26 33.87 -2.85
C ILE A 662 -16.93 33.75 -4.32
N GLN A 663 -17.57 32.82 -5.01
CA GLN A 663 -17.53 32.73 -6.45
C GLN A 663 -18.77 33.44 -7.03
N ASP A 664 -18.55 34.49 -7.82
CA ASP A 664 -19.64 35.23 -8.46
C ASP A 664 -20.34 34.33 -9.50
N ALA A 665 -21.55 33.88 -9.19
CA ALA A 665 -22.56 33.68 -10.21
C ALA A 665 -22.96 35.06 -10.76
N THR A 666 -23.47 35.15 -11.97
CA THR A 666 -23.94 36.40 -12.61
C THR A 666 -24.98 37.21 -11.79
N ASN A 667 -25.37 36.76 -10.59
CA ASN A 667 -26.25 37.40 -9.62
C ASN A 667 -25.74 37.15 -8.18
N ILE A 668 -25.65 38.21 -7.35
CA ILE A 668 -25.20 38.13 -5.93
C ILE A 668 -26.11 37.24 -5.06
N GLN A 669 -27.37 37.04 -5.46
CA GLN A 669 -28.34 36.20 -4.74
C GLN A 669 -28.07 34.69 -4.90
N ASP A 670 -27.25 34.29 -5.89
CA ASP A 670 -26.86 32.90 -6.17
C ASP A 670 -25.37 32.63 -5.84
N ALA A 671 -24.72 33.58 -5.15
CA ALA A 671 -23.30 33.51 -4.83
C ALA A 671 -23.05 32.37 -3.82
N THR A 672 -22.24 31.39 -4.22
CA THR A 672 -21.92 30.27 -3.35
C THR A 672 -20.78 30.68 -2.42
N ASN A 673 -21.00 30.63 -1.10
CA ASN A 673 -19.93 30.77 -0.13
C ASN A 673 -19.10 29.49 -0.13
N LEU A 674 -17.82 29.60 -0.49
CA LEU A 674 -16.88 28.50 -0.57
C LEU A 674 -15.80 28.67 0.50
N PHE A 675 -15.30 27.57 1.01
CA PHE A 675 -14.11 27.58 1.83
C PHE A 675 -13.26 26.35 1.60
N LEU A 676 -12.01 26.47 2.02
CA LEU A 676 -11.01 25.43 1.88
C LEU A 676 -10.09 25.52 3.10
N GLU A 677 -9.72 24.37 3.65
CA GLU A 677 -8.96 24.27 4.90
C GLU A 677 -7.60 23.67 4.67
N VAL A 678 -6.59 24.22 5.32
CA VAL A 678 -5.21 23.73 5.34
C VAL A 678 -4.91 23.17 6.70
N GLY A 679 -4.52 21.90 6.78
CA GLY A 679 -3.98 21.35 8.01
C GLY A 679 -2.65 22.00 8.35
N LEU A 680 -2.44 22.33 9.61
CA LEU A 680 -1.15 22.75 10.15
C LEU A 680 -0.70 21.73 11.18
N ARG A 681 0.60 21.51 11.29
CA ARG A 681 1.16 20.78 12.42
C ARG A 681 2.52 21.32 12.82
N ALA A 682 2.81 21.24 14.11
CA ALA A 682 4.07 21.63 14.68
C ALA A 682 4.30 20.84 15.97
N ALA A 683 5.55 20.66 16.37
CA ALA A 683 5.90 20.11 17.67
C ALA A 683 7.14 20.82 18.22
N THR A 684 7.36 20.73 19.52
CA THR A 684 8.67 21.05 20.12
C THR A 684 9.43 19.76 20.39
N PRO A 685 10.75 19.81 20.71
CA PRO A 685 11.49 18.61 21.07
C PRO A 685 10.77 17.82 22.16
N PHE A 686 10.61 16.53 21.94
CA PHE A 686 9.97 15.60 22.85
C PHE A 686 10.88 14.38 23.00
N TYR A 687 11.23 14.05 24.23
CA TYR A 687 12.16 12.98 24.55
C TYR A 687 11.42 11.86 25.27
N GLN A 688 11.50 10.66 24.69
CA GLN A 688 10.94 9.46 25.31
C GLN A 688 11.83 8.26 25.00
N PRO A 689 12.70 7.84 25.94
CA PRO A 689 13.38 6.56 25.81
C PRO A 689 12.36 5.43 25.96
N ASP A 690 12.61 4.34 25.25
CA ASP A 690 11.84 3.11 25.38
C ASP A 690 12.81 1.93 25.36
N LEU A 691 12.54 0.97 26.24
CA LEU A 691 13.29 -0.27 26.36
C LEU A 691 12.32 -1.41 26.03
N LEU A 692 12.50 -2.04 24.88
CA LEU A 692 11.70 -3.18 24.46
C LEU A 692 12.38 -4.48 24.92
N GLU A 693 11.60 -5.31 25.61
CA GLU A 693 11.94 -6.63 26.17
C GLU A 693 13.19 -6.69 27.07
N PRO A 694 13.00 -6.52 28.38
CA PRO A 694 13.44 -7.59 29.26
C PRO A 694 12.28 -8.15 30.08
N GLU A 695 11.79 -9.33 29.72
CA GLU A 695 11.13 -10.18 30.73
C GLU A 695 12.15 -10.47 31.86
N ALA A 696 11.69 -10.53 33.10
CA ALA A 696 12.51 -10.94 34.25
C ALA A 696 13.19 -12.28 33.94
N GLN A 697 14.53 -12.35 34.06
CA GLN A 697 15.29 -13.51 33.60
C GLN A 697 15.87 -14.33 34.75
N THR A 698 15.39 -15.56 34.93
CA THR A 698 16.09 -16.55 35.75
C THR A 698 17.47 -16.89 35.15
N VAL A 699 18.56 -16.33 35.69
CA VAL A 699 19.94 -16.65 35.29
C VAL A 699 20.46 -17.89 36.03
N TYR A 700 20.63 -19.01 35.32
CA TYR A 700 21.12 -20.27 35.90
C TYR A 700 22.59 -20.20 36.35
N TYR A 701 22.87 -20.79 37.53
CA TYR A 701 24.22 -20.88 38.09
C TYR A 701 25.07 -21.94 37.36
N ASN A 702 25.96 -21.52 36.45
CA ASN A 702 27.05 -22.36 35.91
C ASN A 702 28.44 -21.67 35.98
N GLY A 703 28.54 -20.44 36.50
CA GLY A 703 29.79 -19.65 36.55
C GLY A 703 30.14 -18.90 35.26
N ASP A 704 29.51 -19.25 34.13
CA ASP A 704 29.66 -18.57 32.84
C ASP A 704 28.68 -17.38 32.69
N PRO A 705 29.14 -16.23 32.16
CA PRO A 705 28.28 -15.08 31.92
C PRO A 705 27.26 -15.37 30.80
N ASN A 706 26.00 -15.01 31.02
CA ASN A 706 24.94 -15.09 30.01
C ASN A 706 24.55 -13.70 29.55
N TYR A 707 24.05 -13.59 28.31
CA TYR A 707 23.57 -12.34 27.73
C TYR A 707 22.16 -12.47 27.14
N ARG A 708 21.48 -11.32 27.01
CA ARG A 708 20.23 -11.13 26.27
C ARG A 708 20.34 -9.93 25.35
N GLU A 709 19.61 -9.98 24.26
CA GLU A 709 19.40 -8.81 23.42
C GLU A 709 18.36 -7.92 24.09
N ILE A 710 18.71 -6.64 24.27
CA ILE A 710 17.77 -5.59 24.65
C ILE A 710 17.66 -4.61 23.48
N VAL A 711 16.47 -4.08 23.25
CA VAL A 711 16.26 -3.11 22.17
C VAL A 711 15.98 -1.75 22.77
N VAL A 712 16.87 -0.79 22.48
CA VAL A 712 16.68 0.60 22.86
C VAL A 712 16.04 1.33 21.69
N LYS A 713 14.91 1.98 21.94
CA LYS A 713 14.17 2.73 20.95
C LYS A 713 14.05 4.20 21.34
N ASN A 714 14.29 5.09 20.38
CA ASN A 714 13.93 6.49 20.53
C ASN A 714 12.45 6.68 20.17
N LYS A 715 11.55 6.80 21.16
CA LYS A 715 10.15 7.20 20.94
C LYS A 715 9.97 8.72 20.92
N GLY A 716 11.04 9.49 21.10
CA GLY A 716 11.06 10.94 20.91
C GLY A 716 10.94 11.35 19.44
N ASN A 717 10.74 12.65 19.19
CA ASN A 717 10.59 13.22 17.85
C ASN A 717 11.86 13.90 17.31
N VAL A 718 12.97 13.87 18.06
CA VAL A 718 14.29 14.39 17.65
C VAL A 718 15.37 13.32 17.80
N PRO A 719 16.47 13.39 17.03
CA PRO A 719 17.62 12.51 17.23
C PRO A 719 18.18 12.66 18.65
N GLU A 720 18.39 11.55 19.34
CA GLU A 720 18.77 11.56 20.76
C GLU A 720 19.77 10.45 21.13
N THR A 721 20.63 10.73 22.10
CA THR A 721 21.48 9.75 22.78
C THR A 721 20.95 9.46 24.18
N PHE A 722 20.95 8.19 24.57
CA PHE A 722 20.50 7.77 25.89
C PHE A 722 21.67 7.29 26.75
N ASN A 723 21.75 7.77 27.99
CA ASN A 723 22.63 7.22 29.03
C ASN A 723 22.06 5.90 29.51
N ILE A 724 22.94 4.93 29.72
CA ILE A 724 22.63 3.62 30.31
C ILE A 724 23.19 3.60 31.72
N THR A 725 22.31 3.58 32.71
CA THR A 725 22.66 3.44 34.12
C THR A 725 22.22 2.08 34.61
N LEU A 726 23.13 1.35 35.25
CA LEU A 726 22.85 0.03 35.83
C LEU A 726 22.97 0.15 37.34
N THR A 727 21.91 -0.22 38.05
CA THR A 727 21.90 -0.28 39.52
C THR A 727 21.85 -1.75 39.94
N PHE A 728 22.77 -2.12 40.82
CA PHE A 728 22.94 -3.51 41.26
C PHE A 728 23.24 -3.55 42.76
N ASP A 729 22.71 -4.55 43.47
CA ASP A 729 23.09 -4.85 44.85
C ASP A 729 24.26 -5.85 44.89
N LYS A 730 24.02 -7.10 44.45
CA LYS A 730 25.02 -8.20 44.54
C LYS A 730 25.28 -8.96 43.23
N ILE A 731 24.68 -8.52 42.12
CA ILE A 731 24.86 -9.07 40.77
C ILE A 731 25.79 -8.14 39.99
N SER A 732 26.64 -8.67 39.11
CA SER A 732 27.40 -7.84 38.15
C SER A 732 26.64 -7.73 36.83
N LEU A 733 26.25 -6.51 36.46
CA LEU A 733 25.59 -6.18 35.18
C LEU A 733 26.47 -5.27 34.34
N TRP A 734 26.51 -5.50 33.02
CA TRP A 734 27.12 -4.58 32.06
C TRP A 734 26.45 -4.71 30.68
N VAL A 735 26.58 -3.68 29.84
CA VAL A 735 26.02 -3.67 28.48
C VAL A 735 27.13 -3.57 27.46
N THR A 736 27.00 -4.29 26.35
CA THR A 736 27.91 -4.21 25.20
C THR A 736 27.16 -3.96 23.90
N ASP A 737 27.89 -3.54 22.87
CA ASP A 737 27.43 -3.67 21.49
C ASP A 737 27.38 -5.15 21.05
N LEU A 738 26.90 -5.40 19.82
CA LEU A 738 26.84 -6.75 19.23
C LEU A 738 28.23 -7.36 18.98
N GLN A 739 29.30 -6.57 19.05
CA GLN A 739 30.70 -7.02 18.93
C GLN A 739 31.34 -7.32 20.29
N GLY A 740 30.62 -7.10 21.40
CA GLY A 740 31.09 -7.35 22.77
C GLY A 740 31.87 -6.19 23.40
N ASN A 741 31.89 -5.00 22.79
CA ASN A 741 32.55 -3.83 23.38
C ASN A 741 31.64 -3.17 24.43
N PRO A 742 32.12 -2.88 25.65
CA PRO A 742 31.34 -2.20 26.68
C PRO A 742 30.88 -0.81 26.25
N ILE A 743 29.62 -0.48 26.53
CA ILE A 743 29.04 0.84 26.24
C ILE A 743 28.24 1.38 27.44
N THR A 744 28.24 2.69 27.60
CA THR A 744 27.49 3.40 28.66
C THR A 744 26.45 4.39 28.09
N GLN A 745 26.41 4.53 26.76
CA GLN A 745 25.48 5.38 26.03
C GLN A 745 25.11 4.69 24.71
N VAL A 746 23.92 5.00 24.21
CA VAL A 746 23.42 4.50 22.92
C VAL A 746 22.83 5.65 22.11
N GLY A 747 23.38 5.89 20.92
CA GLY A 747 22.91 6.92 19.99
C GLY A 747 24.03 7.67 19.24
N PRO A 748 23.70 8.78 18.56
CA PRO A 748 22.34 9.31 18.43
C PRO A 748 21.45 8.35 17.61
N LEU A 749 20.23 8.13 18.10
CA LEU A 749 19.16 7.37 17.45
C LEU A 749 18.17 8.35 16.84
N GLN A 750 17.84 8.19 15.56
CA GLN A 750 16.76 8.93 14.90
C GLN A 750 15.40 8.60 15.55
N PRO A 751 14.37 9.44 15.40
CA PRO A 751 13.01 9.11 15.84
C PRO A 751 12.56 7.75 15.30
N ASN A 752 12.00 6.92 16.17
CA ASN A 752 11.62 5.52 15.92
C ASN A 752 12.77 4.56 15.55
N GLU A 753 14.03 5.01 15.53
CA GLU A 753 15.18 4.12 15.35
C GLU A 753 15.33 3.23 16.60
N GLU A 754 15.62 1.97 16.32
CA GLU A 754 15.86 0.93 17.30
C GLU A 754 17.32 0.48 17.20
N ARG A 755 17.94 0.20 18.35
CA ARG A 755 19.26 -0.38 18.40
C ARG A 755 19.32 -1.53 19.39
N THR A 756 19.70 -2.69 18.88
CA THR A 756 19.91 -3.90 19.69
C THR A 756 21.27 -3.86 20.38
N LEU A 757 21.28 -4.11 21.68
CA LEU A 757 22.45 -4.19 22.54
C LEU A 757 22.45 -5.52 23.29
N LEU A 758 23.58 -5.90 23.88
CA LEU A 758 23.68 -7.10 24.71
C LEU A 758 23.77 -6.72 26.19
N LEU A 759 22.78 -7.14 26.98
CA LEU A 759 22.80 -7.05 28.43
C LEU A 759 23.41 -8.32 29.01
N TRP A 760 24.49 -8.18 29.77
CA TRP A 760 25.20 -9.27 30.40
C TRP A 760 24.94 -9.30 31.90
N ALA A 761 24.77 -10.51 32.42
CA ALA A 761 24.61 -10.75 33.85
C ALA A 761 25.54 -11.87 34.34
N LYS A 762 26.13 -11.65 35.53
CA LYS A 762 26.92 -12.66 36.24
C LYS A 762 26.56 -12.66 37.73
N SER A 763 26.20 -13.83 38.26
CA SER A 763 25.98 -14.02 39.70
C SER A 763 27.29 -13.94 40.48
N GLY A 764 27.25 -13.38 41.70
CA GLY A 764 28.39 -13.39 42.61
C GLY A 764 28.78 -14.81 43.06
N ASP A 765 29.98 -14.97 43.64
CA ASP A 765 30.42 -16.24 44.24
C ASP A 765 29.68 -16.46 45.58
N TRP A 766 28.47 -17.01 45.50
CA TRP A 766 27.67 -17.35 46.68
C TRP A 766 28.18 -18.66 47.29
N GLY A 767 28.79 -18.56 48.48
CA GLY A 767 29.31 -19.73 49.20
C GLY A 767 28.19 -20.68 49.64
N GLN A 768 28.32 -21.97 49.30
CA GLN A 768 27.74 -23.18 49.91
C GLN A 768 26.34 -23.12 50.59
N SER A 769 25.41 -22.26 50.19
CA SER A 769 24.06 -22.22 50.77
C SER A 769 23.11 -23.15 50.02
N ASN A 770 22.28 -23.88 50.77
CA ASN A 770 21.29 -24.82 50.23
C ASN A 770 19.91 -24.18 49.97
N GLU A 771 19.84 -22.87 49.72
CA GLU A 771 18.59 -22.12 49.48
C GLU A 771 18.60 -21.44 48.12
N GLU A 772 17.43 -21.36 47.47
CA GLU A 772 17.21 -20.63 46.22
C GLU A 772 17.11 -19.14 46.53
N TYR A 773 17.94 -18.33 45.86
CA TYR A 773 17.94 -16.87 46.03
C TYR A 773 17.47 -16.20 44.73
N VAL A 774 16.51 -15.29 44.86
CA VAL A 774 16.10 -14.32 43.83
C VAL A 774 16.63 -12.95 44.25
N GLU A 775 17.32 -12.27 43.35
CA GLU A 775 17.84 -10.90 43.55
C GLU A 775 17.45 -10.02 42.37
N GLU A 776 17.15 -8.76 42.66
CA GLU A 776 16.66 -7.74 41.71
C GLU A 776 17.76 -6.71 41.40
N GLY A 777 17.91 -6.35 40.12
CA GLY A 777 18.70 -5.23 39.62
C GLY A 777 17.85 -4.30 38.76
N GLN A 778 18.37 -3.13 38.39
CA GLN A 778 17.64 -2.19 37.54
C GLN A 778 18.51 -1.66 36.40
N ILE A 779 17.91 -1.58 35.22
CA ILE A 779 18.43 -0.81 34.09
C ILE A 779 17.61 0.46 33.93
N GLU A 780 18.28 1.61 33.88
CA GLU A 780 17.66 2.89 33.56
C GLU A 780 18.27 3.44 32.28
N LEU A 781 17.40 3.79 31.33
CA LEU A 781 17.74 4.61 30.18
C LEU A 781 17.27 6.04 30.42
N SER A 782 18.17 7.03 30.32
CA SER A 782 17.80 8.45 30.43
C SER A 782 18.28 9.23 29.21
N SER A 783 17.48 10.16 28.71
CA SER A 783 17.92 11.09 27.64
C SER A 783 19.11 11.92 28.14
N VAL A 784 20.12 12.10 27.27
CA VAL A 784 21.26 12.97 27.56
C VAL A 784 20.84 14.44 27.57
N THR A 785 19.91 14.82 26.69
CA THR A 785 19.44 16.21 26.57
C THR A 785 18.44 16.59 27.67
N ASN A 786 17.53 15.68 28.03
CA ASN A 786 16.58 15.85 29.13
C ASN A 786 16.59 14.64 30.06
N THR A 787 17.43 14.70 31.10
CA THR A 787 17.61 13.60 32.07
C THR A 787 16.36 13.30 32.90
N ALA A 788 15.36 14.18 32.93
CA ALA A 788 14.08 13.90 33.58
C ALA A 788 13.23 12.88 32.81
N LYS A 789 13.60 12.58 31.55
CA LYS A 789 12.98 11.57 30.72
C LYS A 789 13.82 10.31 30.78
N SER A 790 13.38 9.40 31.64
CA SER A 790 13.96 8.07 31.77
C SER A 790 12.91 6.99 31.78
N VAL A 791 13.34 5.78 31.42
CA VAL A 791 12.60 4.53 31.61
C VAL A 791 13.48 3.61 32.44
N THR A 792 12.90 3.05 33.49
CA THR A 792 13.56 2.08 34.36
C THR A 792 12.86 0.75 34.25
N GLN A 793 13.63 -0.32 34.22
CA GLN A 793 13.11 -1.67 34.21
C GLN A 793 13.87 -2.57 35.18
N ASP A 794 13.11 -3.38 35.91
CA ASP A 794 13.64 -4.35 36.87
C ASP A 794 14.16 -5.61 36.15
N ILE A 795 15.21 -6.19 36.71
CA ILE A 795 15.87 -7.41 36.24
C ILE A 795 15.98 -8.36 37.43
N GLU A 796 15.28 -9.48 37.40
CA GLU A 796 15.43 -10.53 38.42
C GLU A 796 16.48 -11.56 37.97
N THR A 797 17.15 -12.23 38.91
CA THR A 797 17.99 -13.41 38.65
C THR A 797 17.79 -14.47 39.74
N THR A 798 17.83 -15.77 39.41
CA THR A 798 17.57 -16.88 40.36
C THR A 798 18.67 -17.93 40.35
N SER A 799 19.22 -18.28 41.52
CA SER A 799 20.24 -19.34 41.67
C SER A 799 19.68 -20.64 42.27
N LEU A 800 19.93 -21.80 41.64
CA LEU A 800 19.48 -23.13 42.12
C LEU A 800 20.42 -23.77 43.17
N VAL A 801 19.83 -24.59 44.05
CA VAL A 801 20.49 -25.29 45.17
C VAL A 801 21.31 -26.52 44.73
N LYS A 802 22.48 -26.74 45.34
CA LYS A 802 23.26 -28.00 45.21
C LYS A 802 22.57 -29.15 45.95
N ARG A 803 22.30 -30.27 45.28
CA ARG A 803 21.69 -31.49 45.86
C ARG A 803 22.60 -32.69 45.71
N TYR A 804 22.82 -33.40 46.82
CA TYR A 804 23.52 -34.67 46.89
C TYR A 804 22.54 -35.73 47.41
N GLN A 805 22.35 -36.84 46.71
CA GLN A 805 21.42 -37.88 47.17
C GLN A 805 21.81 -39.25 46.57
N PRO A 806 22.25 -40.22 47.38
CA PRO A 806 22.38 -41.59 46.91
C PRO A 806 21.02 -42.32 46.95
N THR A 807 20.82 -43.21 45.98
CA THR A 807 19.79 -44.26 46.00
C THR A 807 20.43 -45.60 45.68
N VAL A 808 20.09 -46.64 46.44
CA VAL A 808 20.78 -47.94 46.34
C VAL A 808 19.80 -49.08 46.11
N GLU A 809 20.11 -50.06 45.28
CA GLU A 809 19.30 -51.28 45.09
C GLU A 809 20.13 -52.55 45.27
N THR A 810 19.54 -53.64 45.79
CA THR A 810 20.23 -54.92 46.05
C THR A 810 19.79 -56.00 45.07
N PHE A 811 20.73 -56.69 44.42
CA PHE A 811 20.43 -57.76 43.43
C PHE A 811 20.92 -59.14 43.95
N ASN A 812 19.99 -59.97 44.44
CA ASN A 812 20.10 -61.40 44.84
C ASN A 812 20.68 -61.77 46.22
N PRO A 813 20.19 -62.89 46.78
CA PRO A 813 18.88 -63.04 47.42
C PRO A 813 18.87 -62.33 48.79
N LEU A 814 17.71 -61.79 49.18
CA LEU A 814 17.53 -61.04 50.42
C LEU A 814 17.70 -61.89 51.70
N GLU A 815 17.68 -63.22 51.57
CA GLU A 815 17.93 -64.20 52.63
C GLU A 815 18.98 -65.21 52.17
N TRP A 816 20.00 -65.44 53.00
CA TRP A 816 21.13 -66.31 52.64
C TRP A 816 21.60 -67.19 53.80
N ASN A 817 21.68 -68.51 53.56
CA ASN A 817 22.28 -69.48 54.50
C ASN A 817 23.79 -69.61 54.24
N LEU A 818 24.61 -69.12 55.16
CA LEU A 818 26.07 -69.18 55.09
C LEU A 818 26.63 -70.24 56.05
N ASP A 819 27.40 -71.21 55.56
CA ASP A 819 28.08 -72.15 56.44
C ASP A 819 29.19 -71.45 57.24
N PHE A 820 29.42 -71.91 58.47
CA PHE A 820 30.48 -71.37 59.33
C PHE A 820 31.84 -71.32 58.60
N ASN A 821 32.50 -70.16 58.69
CA ASN A 821 33.82 -69.89 58.12
C ASN A 821 33.90 -69.81 56.58
N THR A 822 32.77 -69.75 55.88
CA THR A 822 32.70 -69.49 54.42
C THR A 822 32.46 -68.01 54.11
N THR A 823 32.84 -67.56 52.91
CA THR A 823 32.69 -66.18 52.42
C THR A 823 31.78 -66.12 51.20
N ALA A 824 31.03 -65.03 51.09
CA ALA A 824 30.29 -64.69 49.88
C ALA A 824 30.07 -63.19 49.75
N PHE A 825 29.32 -62.74 48.74
CA PHE A 825 29.08 -61.33 48.52
C PHE A 825 27.67 -61.03 48.01
N PHE A 826 27.23 -59.80 48.29
CA PHE A 826 26.05 -59.15 47.73
C PHE A 826 26.48 -58.12 46.70
N THR A 827 25.65 -57.86 45.69
CA THR A 827 25.87 -56.77 44.74
C THR A 827 24.83 -55.69 44.97
N PHE A 828 25.29 -54.44 45.10
CA PHE A 828 24.48 -53.24 45.24
C PHE A 828 24.72 -52.30 44.06
N THR A 829 23.64 -51.77 43.49
CA THR A 829 23.70 -50.70 42.50
C THR A 829 23.50 -49.37 43.22
N VAL A 830 24.49 -48.49 43.20
CA VAL A 830 24.45 -47.16 43.82
C VAL A 830 24.28 -46.11 42.74
N ARG A 831 23.24 -45.28 42.85
CA ARG A 831 22.93 -44.19 41.92
C ARG A 831 23.06 -42.83 42.60
N ASN A 832 23.63 -41.85 41.89
CA ASN A 832 23.59 -40.45 42.31
C ASN A 832 22.32 -39.77 41.76
N ASP A 833 21.30 -39.60 42.60
CA ASP A 833 20.08 -38.84 42.25
C ASP A 833 20.21 -37.33 42.56
N GLY A 834 21.40 -36.86 42.94
CA GLY A 834 21.74 -35.44 43.05
C GLY A 834 21.89 -34.72 41.71
N ASN A 835 21.99 -33.38 41.72
CA ASN A 835 22.17 -32.55 40.52
C ASN A 835 23.64 -32.13 40.27
N ILE A 836 24.57 -32.63 41.09
CA ILE A 836 26.02 -32.44 40.99
C ILE A 836 26.72 -33.80 41.20
N GLY A 837 27.88 -34.01 40.56
CA GLY A 837 28.69 -35.21 40.75
C GLY A 837 29.20 -35.35 42.20
N ASP A 838 29.20 -36.56 42.74
CA ASP A 838 29.44 -36.81 44.17
C ASP A 838 30.24 -38.09 44.42
N THR A 839 30.82 -38.22 45.61
CA THR A 839 31.54 -39.42 46.06
C THR A 839 30.78 -40.06 47.20
N PHE A 840 30.55 -41.37 47.14
CA PHE A 840 29.85 -42.12 48.19
C PHE A 840 30.80 -43.04 48.96
N THR A 841 30.64 -43.07 50.27
CA THR A 841 31.37 -44.00 51.15
C THR A 841 30.43 -45.06 51.71
N VAL A 842 30.95 -46.28 51.88
CA VAL A 842 30.19 -47.43 52.40
C VAL A 842 30.60 -47.72 53.83
N SER A 843 29.60 -47.89 54.70
CA SER A 843 29.78 -48.33 56.08
C SER A 843 28.80 -49.46 56.41
N PHE A 844 29.12 -50.26 57.42
CA PHE A 844 28.38 -51.47 57.78
C PHE A 844 28.00 -51.44 59.26
N ALA A 845 26.85 -52.01 59.60
CA ALA A 845 26.46 -52.30 60.98
C ALA A 845 26.11 -53.79 61.14
N ASN A 846 26.37 -54.32 62.34
CA ASN A 846 26.35 -55.71 62.80
C ASN A 846 27.75 -56.37 62.93
N ASN A 847 28.09 -56.86 64.13
CA ASN A 847 29.45 -57.19 64.56
C ASN A 847 29.79 -58.69 64.54
N GLU A 848 28.82 -59.56 64.26
CA GLU A 848 29.02 -61.02 64.32
C GLU A 848 29.45 -61.62 62.96
N PHE A 849 29.27 -60.86 61.88
CA PHE A 849 29.82 -61.12 60.54
C PHE A 849 30.98 -60.18 60.22
N SER A 850 31.97 -60.68 59.47
CA SER A 850 33.02 -59.81 58.91
C SER A 850 32.57 -59.32 57.54
N LEU A 851 32.43 -57.99 57.40
CA LEU A 851 31.91 -57.30 56.22
C LEU A 851 32.93 -56.32 55.65
N TRP A 852 33.10 -56.31 54.34
CA TRP A 852 33.89 -55.28 53.65
C TRP A 852 33.42 -55.07 52.21
N LEU A 853 33.60 -53.85 51.71
CA LEU A 853 33.42 -53.55 50.29
C LEU A 853 34.57 -54.18 49.49
N ASP A 854 34.27 -54.80 48.35
CA ASP A 854 35.29 -55.29 47.43
C ASP A 854 36.23 -54.12 47.05
N PRO A 855 37.54 -54.20 47.36
CA PRO A 855 38.46 -53.10 47.12
C PRO A 855 38.52 -52.67 45.65
N ALA A 856 38.23 -53.57 44.71
CA ALA A 856 38.19 -53.24 43.29
C ALA A 856 37.00 -52.33 42.92
N ASP A 857 35.91 -52.38 43.70
CA ASP A 857 34.68 -51.66 43.40
C ASP A 857 34.61 -50.27 44.08
N ALA A 858 35.49 -49.97 45.04
CA ALA A 858 35.49 -48.69 45.78
C ALA A 858 35.64 -47.44 44.88
N SER A 859 36.43 -47.56 43.81
CA SER A 859 36.64 -46.44 42.85
C SER A 859 35.40 -46.11 42.02
N LYS A 860 34.47 -47.05 41.85
CA LYS A 860 33.28 -46.87 40.99
C LYS A 860 32.27 -45.89 41.57
N ILE A 861 32.28 -45.68 42.87
CA ILE A 861 31.39 -44.75 43.59
C ILE A 861 32.13 -43.47 44.00
N THR A 862 33.29 -43.21 43.39
CA THR A 862 34.05 -41.96 43.55
C THR A 862 33.77 -41.03 42.38
N SER A 863 33.36 -39.79 42.64
CA SER A 863 32.99 -38.80 41.62
C SER A 863 31.91 -39.28 40.62
N LEU A 864 30.89 -39.99 41.11
CA LEU A 864 29.77 -40.48 40.34
C LEU A 864 28.91 -39.29 39.83
N PRO A 865 28.77 -39.09 38.50
CA PRO A 865 28.02 -37.95 37.94
C PRO A 865 26.52 -37.98 38.25
N PRO A 866 25.81 -36.85 38.11
CA PRO A 866 24.35 -36.78 38.28
C PRO A 866 23.61 -37.80 37.40
N GLY A 867 22.71 -38.58 38.00
CA GLY A 867 21.84 -39.54 37.32
C GLY A 867 22.47 -40.90 36.99
N GLU A 868 23.78 -41.06 37.15
CA GLU A 868 24.54 -42.29 36.83
C GLU A 868 24.56 -43.30 37.99
N SER A 869 24.75 -44.58 37.66
CA SER A 869 24.75 -45.70 38.61
C SER A 869 26.02 -46.56 38.52
N ALA A 870 26.41 -47.17 39.63
CA ALA A 870 27.56 -48.06 39.73
C ALA A 870 27.28 -49.30 40.60
N ASP A 871 27.66 -50.48 40.09
CA ASP A 871 27.54 -51.75 40.82
C ASP A 871 28.78 -52.03 41.67
N VAL A 872 28.57 -52.26 42.96
CA VAL A 872 29.60 -52.59 43.93
C VAL A 872 29.27 -53.86 44.71
N ARG A 873 30.29 -54.66 45.03
CA ARG A 873 30.11 -55.90 45.79
C ARG A 873 30.54 -55.74 47.24
N VAL A 874 29.73 -56.23 48.16
CA VAL A 874 30.03 -56.29 49.60
C VAL A 874 30.19 -57.74 50.00
N TRP A 875 31.37 -58.10 50.50
CA TRP A 875 31.68 -59.45 50.96
C TRP A 875 31.30 -59.63 52.43
N VAL A 876 30.79 -60.81 52.76
CA VAL A 876 30.37 -61.26 54.09
C VAL A 876 31.01 -62.61 54.44
N ARG A 877 31.44 -62.76 55.69
CA ARG A 877 31.94 -64.03 56.26
C ARG A 877 31.32 -64.30 57.63
N ALA A 878 30.78 -65.51 57.82
CA ALA A 878 30.33 -65.97 59.14
C ALA A 878 31.52 -66.32 60.03
N THR A 879 31.65 -65.63 61.16
CA THR A 879 32.80 -65.79 62.08
C THR A 879 32.51 -66.66 63.30
N GLN A 880 31.25 -67.09 63.50
CA GLN A 880 30.80 -68.00 64.56
C GLN A 880 29.69 -68.95 64.04
N PRO A 881 29.53 -70.18 64.57
CA PRO A 881 28.52 -71.15 64.09
C PRO A 881 27.17 -71.11 64.83
N ASN A 882 26.08 -71.57 64.17
CA ASN A 882 24.73 -71.79 64.75
C ASN A 882 23.99 -70.53 65.29
N HIS A 883 24.07 -69.40 64.61
CA HIS A 883 23.30 -68.19 64.94
C HIS A 883 21.89 -68.14 64.34
N THR A 884 20.97 -67.50 65.08
CA THR A 884 19.63 -67.08 64.62
C THR A 884 19.74 -65.93 63.62
N ASP A 885 18.80 -65.86 62.67
CA ASP A 885 18.71 -64.87 61.59
C ASP A 885 19.03 -63.45 62.08
N ASP A 886 20.01 -62.79 61.45
CA ASP A 886 20.45 -61.45 61.84
C ASP A 886 20.62 -60.54 60.62
N ASP A 887 20.13 -59.32 60.75
CA ASP A 887 20.06 -58.31 59.70
C ASP A 887 21.42 -57.64 59.50
N ILE A 888 21.93 -57.64 58.27
CA ILE A 888 23.12 -56.88 57.87
C ILE A 888 22.69 -55.55 57.26
N HIS A 889 23.14 -54.45 57.84
CA HIS A 889 22.83 -53.10 57.36
C HIS A 889 24.03 -52.51 56.61
N VAL A 890 23.83 -52.21 55.33
CA VAL A 890 24.83 -51.56 54.46
C VAL A 890 24.38 -50.13 54.17
N ILE A 891 25.20 -49.15 54.56
CA ILE A 891 24.86 -47.72 54.47
C ILE A 891 25.82 -47.03 53.49
N PHE A 892 25.26 -46.41 52.46
CA PHE A 892 25.97 -45.57 51.50
C PHE A 892 25.72 -44.10 51.85
N THR A 893 26.79 -43.35 52.13
CA THR A 893 26.72 -41.95 52.57
C THR A 893 27.44 -41.04 51.59
N SER A 894 26.80 -39.93 51.20
CA SER A 894 27.41 -38.87 50.38
C SER A 894 28.57 -38.20 51.13
N GLN A 895 29.67 -37.93 50.42
CA GLN A 895 30.76 -37.11 50.93
C GLN A 895 30.48 -35.61 50.73
N GLY A 896 29.74 -35.23 49.69
CA GLY A 896 29.29 -33.85 49.46
C GLY A 896 28.30 -33.33 50.51
N ASP A 897 27.44 -34.21 51.02
CA ASP A 897 26.55 -33.96 52.16
C ASP A 897 26.37 -35.23 53.01
N PRO A 898 27.14 -35.40 54.10
CA PRO A 898 27.08 -36.57 54.96
C PRO A 898 25.73 -36.83 55.65
N SER A 899 24.79 -35.88 55.61
CA SER A 899 23.42 -36.11 56.10
C SER A 899 22.60 -37.00 55.15
N LYS A 900 23.04 -37.13 53.90
CA LYS A 900 22.37 -37.86 52.82
C LYS A 900 22.97 -39.25 52.70
N LYS A 901 22.17 -40.23 53.11
CA LYS A 901 22.55 -41.64 53.09
C LYS A 901 21.37 -42.51 52.70
N ASP A 902 21.67 -43.66 52.12
CA ASP A 902 20.70 -44.71 51.84
C ASP A 902 21.20 -46.03 52.45
N GLU A 903 20.29 -46.76 53.08
CA GLU A 903 20.57 -47.95 53.87
C GLU A 903 19.79 -49.16 53.33
N ARG A 904 20.48 -50.29 53.17
CA ARG A 904 19.88 -51.55 52.74
C ARG A 904 20.16 -52.64 53.75
N THR A 905 19.11 -53.38 54.08
CA THR A 905 19.15 -54.51 55.01
C THR A 905 19.12 -55.83 54.25
N VAL A 906 20.01 -56.75 54.61
CA VAL A 906 20.10 -58.10 54.02
C VAL A 906 20.08 -59.13 55.15
N GLN A 907 19.18 -60.11 55.07
CA GLN A 907 19.05 -61.16 56.08
C GLN A 907 20.08 -62.26 55.82
N VAL A 908 20.90 -62.60 56.82
CA VAL A 908 21.86 -63.69 56.70
C VAL A 908 21.75 -64.63 57.89
N THR A 909 21.65 -65.92 57.58
CA THR A 909 21.51 -67.00 58.56
C THR A 909 22.75 -67.88 58.52
N SER A 910 23.29 -68.28 59.68
CA SER A 910 24.47 -69.14 59.70
C SER A 910 24.10 -70.62 59.89
N GLY A 911 24.61 -71.50 59.03
CA GLY A 911 24.40 -72.95 59.10
C GLY A 911 25.15 -73.63 60.26
N PRO A 912 24.79 -74.88 60.60
CA PRO A 912 25.35 -75.55 61.76
C PRO A 912 26.83 -75.89 61.65
N ALA A 913 27.58 -75.73 62.75
CA ALA A 913 28.92 -76.30 62.84
C ALA A 913 28.86 -77.82 62.96
N TYR A 914 29.40 -78.53 61.96
CA TYR A 914 29.66 -79.96 62.06
C TYR A 914 30.86 -80.23 62.96
N ILE A 915 30.60 -80.53 64.23
CA ILE A 915 31.61 -81.09 65.13
C ILE A 915 31.74 -82.59 64.83
N TYR A 916 32.77 -82.97 64.07
CA TYR A 916 33.17 -84.37 63.95
C TYR A 916 33.79 -84.83 65.27
N LEU A 917 33.03 -85.63 66.04
CA LEU A 917 33.53 -86.36 67.20
C LEU A 917 33.98 -87.77 66.77
N PRO A 918 35.29 -88.08 66.75
CA PRO A 918 35.75 -89.45 66.82
C PRO A 918 36.12 -89.81 68.27
N LEU A 919 35.38 -90.79 68.80
CA LEU A 919 35.71 -91.68 69.92
C LEU A 919 37.16 -91.63 70.48
N VAL A 920 37.30 -91.40 71.79
CA VAL A 920 37.76 -92.45 72.74
C VAL A 920 36.96 -92.31 74.03
N ARG A 921 36.48 -93.44 74.54
CA ARG A 921 35.62 -93.54 75.74
C ARG A 921 36.37 -93.08 76.99
N LYS A 922 35.69 -92.18 77.71
CA LYS A 922 36.05 -91.53 78.97
C LYS A 922 37.00 -90.35 78.84
#